data_AF-A0A955YNZ0-F1
#
_entry.id   AF-A0A955YNZ0-F1
#
_cell.length_a   1.000
_cell.length_b   1.000
_cell.length_c   1.000
_cell.angle_alpha   90.00
_cell.angle_beta   90.00
_cell.angle_gamma   90.00
#
_symmetry.space_group_name_H-M   'P 1'
#
loop_
_entity.id
_entity.type
_entity.pdbx_description
1 polymer ?
#
loop_
_entity_poly.entity_id
_entity_poly.type
_entity_poly.pdbx_seq_one_letter_code
_entity_poly.pdbx_strand_id
1 'polypeptide(L)'
;ERWAREARILGAGRHPGLIAVYDLDERHDPPYCVLEPLEGEPLERFLARGLIPKREVWHQWMQRLLGALGEVHRQGFLHRNLGPEYLYLSDSGGLKLLGLGGARTARDVTSGSYTLSAGLLSRYGAPELIETRFADSRADLYAAGALGFRMLTGTDAIPLDESRPLTEAFQLLRRGTPFRASQLRPDLGLPYDAFFDRILSVDPERRPSSAEEAAVALRALAQLTAGAGRTDDVRIVRDEASEGTPPLAKLGDTIAGARVIGKLGAGGMGAVLLGRDDQAQRNVALKILGTSATPVVRQALMSEAQVLTRLSHPNVVRLFDVGQHQGRPVLVMEYVAGKTLEEELLARRAPLPLSLAVSVLAQAAAGLTAVHELGLVHADVKAANVLIGPAGRVCVADFGLTSAAEAFRPGPVGQVAGTPEYLAPERATGALGAALAPRIDVYALGVMAFEMLTFRRLYTTATSAEQIEAHVHATTPRLRTFRPDLDVRLEAVVAHALEKDPKARTPSCAAFRAELLAAAQAALPPLSAFGRPPRLRLVTNDDDLEARLRAALGEPLGPLVSRSHATTLPDDLVGAAADLVLLDHELPAGRAVELCAWMRATLARSPRLVAIVRKGAHPDWQMLQAVAISDFVVDPLDPLALRYTVQRLLTDRSSVGVS
;
A
#
# COMPACT_ATOMS: atom_id res chain seq x y z
N GLU A 1 16.38 4.74 -37.99
CA GLU A 1 16.60 5.56 -36.75
C GLU A 1 15.36 5.71 -35.86
N ARG A 2 14.25 6.34 -36.30
CA ARG A 2 13.04 6.54 -35.47
C ARG A 2 12.47 5.23 -34.92
N TRP A 3 12.26 4.25 -35.80
CA TRP A 3 11.73 2.93 -35.43
C TRP A 3 12.63 2.18 -34.43
N ALA A 4 13.95 2.17 -34.66
CA ALA A 4 14.91 1.57 -33.73
C ALA A 4 14.91 2.23 -32.35
N ARG A 5 14.73 3.57 -32.29
CA ARG A 5 14.58 4.30 -31.04
C ARG A 5 13.33 3.87 -30.27
N GLU A 6 12.19 3.74 -30.95
CA GLU A 6 10.94 3.26 -30.35
C GLU A 6 11.09 1.83 -29.79
N ALA A 7 11.73 0.93 -30.54
CA ALA A 7 12.01 -0.43 -30.09
C ALA A 7 12.89 -0.47 -28.83
N ARG A 8 13.91 0.40 -28.73
CA ARG A 8 14.75 0.49 -27.52
C ARG A 8 13.98 0.99 -26.29
N ILE A 9 13.05 1.94 -26.46
CA ILE A 9 12.22 2.45 -25.36
C ILE A 9 11.28 1.35 -24.85
N LEU A 10 10.62 0.65 -25.77
CA LEU A 10 9.73 -0.47 -25.43
C LEU A 10 10.52 -1.60 -24.74
N GLY A 11 11.70 -1.95 -25.23
CA GLY A 11 12.57 -2.97 -24.62
C GLY A 11 13.16 -2.60 -23.25
N ALA A 12 13.33 -1.30 -22.97
CA ALA A 12 13.81 -0.83 -21.66
C ALA A 12 12.72 -0.85 -20.58
N GLY A 13 11.44 -0.74 -20.98
CA GLY A 13 10.30 -0.70 -20.06
C GLY A 13 10.04 -2.04 -19.38
N ARG A 14 9.86 -2.03 -18.06
CA ARG A 14 9.54 -3.23 -17.26
C ARG A 14 8.10 -3.24 -16.77
N HIS A 15 7.14 -3.08 -17.68
CA HIS A 15 5.71 -3.10 -17.34
C HIS A 15 4.96 -4.17 -18.18
N PRO A 16 4.08 -5.01 -17.58
CA PRO A 16 3.36 -6.05 -18.31
C PRO A 16 2.47 -5.57 -19.47
N GLY A 17 2.08 -4.30 -19.43
CA GLY A 17 1.31 -3.62 -20.47
C GLY A 17 2.14 -3.08 -21.64
N LEU A 18 3.47 -3.17 -21.60
CA LEU A 18 4.34 -2.88 -22.75
C LEU A 18 4.68 -4.17 -23.48
N ILE A 19 4.83 -4.10 -24.80
CA ILE A 19 5.37 -5.20 -25.58
C ILE A 19 6.84 -5.43 -25.22
N ALA A 20 7.21 -6.66 -24.91
CA ALA A 20 8.60 -7.02 -24.71
C ALA A 20 9.33 -7.11 -26.05
N VAL A 21 10.47 -6.42 -26.13
CA VAL A 21 11.41 -6.48 -27.26
C VAL A 21 12.57 -7.37 -26.82
N TYR A 22 12.70 -8.54 -27.46
CA TYR A 22 13.76 -9.51 -27.17
C TYR A 22 15.05 -9.21 -27.93
N ASP A 23 14.93 -8.73 -29.17
CA ASP A 23 16.08 -8.41 -30.01
C ASP A 23 15.76 -7.31 -31.04
N LEU A 24 16.79 -6.64 -31.53
CA LEU A 24 16.71 -5.57 -32.51
C LEU A 24 17.92 -5.63 -33.45
N ASP A 25 17.69 -5.97 -34.73
CA ASP A 25 18.73 -5.94 -35.76
C ASP A 25 18.52 -4.73 -36.69
N GLU A 26 19.32 -3.68 -36.45
CA GLU A 26 19.35 -2.46 -37.25
C GLU A 26 20.19 -2.58 -38.53
N ARG A 27 20.98 -3.65 -38.67
CA ARG A 27 21.91 -3.86 -39.80
C ARG A 27 21.33 -4.75 -40.89
N HIS A 28 20.27 -5.50 -40.59
CA HIS A 28 19.50 -6.27 -41.58
C HIS A 28 18.71 -5.33 -42.53
N ASP A 29 18.40 -5.80 -43.74
CA ASP A 29 17.57 -5.08 -44.73
C ASP A 29 16.41 -5.97 -45.21
N PRO A 30 15.15 -5.69 -44.81
CA PRO A 30 14.73 -4.57 -43.97
C PRO A 30 15.09 -4.78 -42.48
N PRO A 31 15.36 -3.72 -41.69
CA PRO A 31 15.63 -3.87 -40.26
C PRO A 31 14.43 -4.48 -39.54
N TYR A 32 14.67 -5.34 -38.54
CA TYR A 32 13.61 -6.07 -37.84
C TYR A 32 13.83 -6.14 -36.32
N CYS A 33 12.74 -6.28 -35.57
CA CYS A 33 12.77 -6.50 -34.13
C CYS A 33 12.09 -7.82 -33.80
N VAL A 34 12.61 -8.51 -32.79
CA VAL A 34 12.02 -9.73 -32.24
C VAL A 34 11.22 -9.32 -31.03
N LEU A 35 9.91 -9.58 -31.08
CA LEU A 35 8.96 -9.24 -30.02
C LEU A 35 8.50 -10.51 -29.31
N GLU A 36 7.93 -10.36 -28.12
CA GLU A 36 7.16 -11.45 -27.53
C GLU A 36 6.00 -11.88 -28.45
N PRO A 37 5.67 -13.18 -28.50
CA PRO A 37 4.52 -13.64 -29.25
C PRO A 37 3.23 -13.07 -28.65
N LEU A 38 2.33 -12.62 -29.53
CA LEU A 38 1.02 -12.10 -29.16
C LEU A 38 -0.06 -13.02 -29.70
N GLU A 39 -0.82 -13.61 -28.78
CA GLU A 39 -2.02 -14.39 -29.08
C GLU A 39 -3.24 -13.53 -28.72
N GLY A 40 -4.14 -13.30 -29.67
CA GLY A 40 -5.34 -12.49 -29.50
C GLY A 40 -5.66 -11.62 -30.71
N GLU A 41 -6.03 -10.35 -30.49
CA GLU A 41 -6.39 -9.43 -31.58
C GLU A 41 -6.11 -7.95 -31.28
N PRO A 42 -5.94 -7.10 -32.31
CA PRO A 42 -5.86 -5.65 -32.15
C PRO A 42 -7.14 -5.05 -31.56
N LEU A 43 -7.01 -4.03 -30.71
CA LEU A 43 -8.15 -3.34 -30.11
C LEU A 43 -9.08 -2.72 -31.16
N GLU A 44 -8.53 -2.23 -32.27
CA GLU A 44 -9.29 -1.70 -33.40
C GLU A 44 -10.31 -2.72 -33.93
N ARG A 45 -9.89 -3.98 -34.09
CA ARG A 45 -10.77 -5.06 -34.56
C ARG A 45 -11.87 -5.38 -33.56
N PHE A 46 -11.56 -5.33 -32.27
CA PHE A 46 -12.54 -5.50 -31.20
C PHE A 46 -13.60 -4.38 -31.22
N LEU A 47 -13.16 -3.13 -31.34
CA LEU A 47 -14.05 -1.96 -31.40
C LEU A 47 -14.90 -1.93 -32.69
N ALA A 48 -14.36 -2.36 -33.82
CA ALA A 48 -15.08 -2.42 -35.09
C ALA A 48 -16.30 -3.37 -35.05
N ARG A 49 -16.28 -4.37 -34.17
CA ARG A 49 -17.44 -5.26 -33.94
C ARG A 49 -18.52 -4.66 -33.04
N GLY A 50 -18.32 -3.46 -32.50
CA GLY A 50 -19.24 -2.82 -31.57
C GLY A 50 -19.35 -3.55 -30.21
N LEU A 51 -18.36 -4.38 -29.86
CA LEU A 51 -18.33 -5.10 -28.59
C LEU A 51 -17.95 -4.16 -27.44
N ILE A 52 -18.60 -4.34 -26.30
CA ILE A 52 -18.28 -3.65 -25.05
C ILE A 52 -17.76 -4.71 -24.07
N PRO A 53 -16.54 -4.57 -23.51
CA PRO A 53 -16.00 -5.51 -22.54
C PRO A 53 -16.78 -5.42 -21.22
N LYS A 54 -16.75 -6.50 -20.44
CA LYS A 54 -17.23 -6.46 -19.06
C LYS A 54 -16.48 -5.38 -18.28
N ARG A 55 -17.16 -4.75 -17.33
CA ARG A 55 -16.63 -3.61 -16.56
C ARG A 55 -15.32 -3.96 -15.86
N GLU A 56 -15.19 -5.17 -15.30
CA GLU A 56 -13.99 -5.62 -14.60
C GLU A 56 -12.80 -5.77 -15.56
N VAL A 57 -13.06 -6.31 -16.77
CA VAL A 57 -12.07 -6.45 -17.84
C VAL A 57 -11.62 -5.09 -18.34
N TRP A 58 -12.56 -4.16 -18.51
CA TRP A 58 -12.24 -2.77 -18.87
C TRP A 58 -11.30 -2.11 -17.85
N HIS A 59 -11.56 -2.26 -16.55
CA HIS A 59 -10.66 -1.71 -15.53
C HIS A 59 -9.26 -2.29 -15.65
N GLN A 60 -9.14 -3.61 -15.86
CA GLN A 60 -7.84 -4.25 -16.03
C GLN A 60 -7.08 -3.73 -17.25
N TRP A 61 -7.77 -3.57 -18.39
CA TRP A 61 -7.17 -3.03 -19.62
C TRP A 61 -6.72 -1.59 -19.42
N MET A 62 -7.57 -0.77 -18.83
CA MET A 62 -7.29 0.65 -18.63
C MET A 62 -6.19 0.88 -17.58
N GLN A 63 -6.11 0.04 -16.53
CA GLN A 63 -4.99 0.03 -15.59
C GLN A 63 -3.67 -0.34 -16.27
N ARG A 64 -3.67 -1.37 -17.12
CA ARG A 64 -2.46 -1.78 -17.87
C ARG A 64 -1.97 -0.69 -18.81
N LEU A 65 -2.88 -0.02 -19.51
CA LEU A 65 -2.57 1.08 -20.42
C LEU A 65 -1.98 2.28 -19.67
N LEU A 66 -2.61 2.74 -18.59
CA LEU A 66 -2.09 3.85 -17.78
C LEU A 66 -0.74 3.50 -17.15
N GLY A 67 -0.55 2.26 -16.67
CA GLY A 67 0.74 1.81 -16.15
C GLY A 67 1.84 1.76 -17.22
N ALA A 68 1.51 1.34 -18.44
CA ALA A 68 2.43 1.35 -19.58
C ALA A 68 2.83 2.79 -19.96
N LEU A 69 1.87 3.71 -20.03
CA LEU A 69 2.14 5.13 -20.30
C LEU A 69 3.02 5.76 -19.21
N GLY A 70 2.75 5.47 -17.93
CA GLY A 70 3.58 5.96 -16.83
C GLY A 70 5.04 5.50 -16.93
N GLU A 71 5.27 4.26 -17.34
CA GLU A 71 6.61 3.74 -17.60
C GLU A 71 7.30 4.48 -18.76
N VAL A 72 6.59 4.71 -19.86
CA VAL A 72 7.11 5.48 -21.01
C VAL A 72 7.44 6.93 -20.59
N HIS A 73 6.57 7.56 -19.80
CA HIS A 73 6.75 8.93 -19.31
C HIS A 73 7.94 9.06 -18.35
N ARG A 74 8.17 8.09 -17.47
CA ARG A 74 9.35 8.05 -16.58
C ARG A 74 10.68 7.98 -17.34
N GLN A 75 10.67 7.37 -18.52
CA GLN A 75 11.82 7.34 -19.42
C GLN A 75 12.00 8.65 -20.21
N GLY A 76 11.10 9.63 -20.04
CA GLY A 76 11.17 10.96 -20.64
C GLY A 76 10.55 11.06 -22.03
N PHE A 77 9.71 10.10 -22.42
CA PHE A 77 9.07 10.04 -23.74
C PHE A 77 7.55 10.26 -23.67
N LEU A 78 6.98 10.76 -24.77
CA LEU A 78 5.53 10.97 -24.95
C LEU A 78 5.05 10.23 -26.20
N HIS A 79 3.87 9.60 -26.17
CA HIS A 79 3.31 8.83 -27.28
C HIS A 79 2.66 9.72 -28.36
N ARG A 80 1.86 10.71 -27.98
CA ARG A 80 1.23 11.78 -28.79
C ARG A 80 0.25 11.39 -29.89
N ASN A 81 0.20 10.12 -30.28
CA ASN A 81 -0.75 9.60 -31.25
C ASN A 81 -1.29 8.25 -30.76
N LEU A 82 -1.69 8.17 -29.49
CA LEU A 82 -2.25 6.94 -28.95
C LEU A 82 -3.63 6.69 -29.58
N GLY A 83 -3.80 5.49 -30.14
CA GLY A 83 -4.98 5.06 -30.87
C GLY A 83 -5.17 3.54 -30.76
N PRO A 84 -6.33 3.01 -31.17
CA PRO A 84 -6.62 1.58 -31.04
C PRO A 84 -5.68 0.68 -31.87
N GLU A 85 -5.05 1.21 -32.92
CA GLU A 85 -4.08 0.53 -33.77
C GLU A 85 -2.76 0.18 -33.04
N TYR A 86 -2.45 0.90 -31.94
CA TYR A 86 -1.26 0.64 -31.13
C TYR A 86 -1.52 -0.30 -29.95
N LEU A 87 -2.76 -0.78 -29.79
CA LEU A 87 -3.19 -1.56 -28.65
C LEU A 87 -3.62 -2.97 -29.08
N TYR A 88 -3.14 -3.96 -28.34
CA TYR A 88 -3.42 -5.37 -28.59
C TYR A 88 -4.04 -6.02 -27.36
N LEU A 89 -5.07 -6.84 -27.58
CA LEU A 89 -5.77 -7.61 -26.57
C LEU A 89 -5.25 -9.04 -26.61
N SER A 90 -4.67 -9.50 -25.51
CA SER A 90 -4.18 -10.88 -25.38
C SER A 90 -5.28 -11.85 -24.98
N ASP A 91 -5.18 -13.10 -25.41
CA ASP A 91 -6.09 -14.20 -25.00
C ASP A 91 -6.03 -14.48 -23.49
N SER A 92 -4.90 -14.15 -22.85
CA SER A 92 -4.76 -14.12 -21.38
C SER A 92 -5.52 -12.96 -20.70
N GLY A 93 -6.31 -12.20 -21.46
CA GLY A 93 -7.28 -11.23 -20.97
C GLY A 93 -6.73 -9.83 -20.75
N GLY A 94 -5.58 -9.45 -21.30
CA GLY A 94 -4.98 -8.16 -21.01
C GLY A 94 -4.48 -7.35 -22.20
N LEU A 95 -4.26 -6.07 -21.94
CA LEU A 95 -3.93 -5.08 -22.96
C LEU A 95 -2.42 -4.82 -23.00
N LYS A 96 -1.86 -4.79 -24.21
CA LYS A 96 -0.45 -4.46 -24.50
C LYS A 96 -0.35 -3.28 -25.47
N LEU A 97 0.57 -2.37 -25.19
CA LEU A 97 0.96 -1.26 -26.05
C LEU A 97 2.09 -1.71 -26.98
N LEU A 98 1.83 -1.72 -28.29
CA LEU A 98 2.71 -2.26 -29.33
C LEU A 98 3.68 -1.24 -29.93
N GLY A 99 3.30 0.04 -29.94
CA GLY A 99 4.05 1.11 -30.56
C GLY A 99 3.87 2.42 -29.82
N LEU A 100 4.72 3.41 -30.12
CA LEU A 100 4.68 4.71 -29.44
C LEU A 100 4.25 5.85 -30.35
N GLY A 101 3.68 5.56 -31.53
CA GLY A 101 3.07 6.55 -32.43
C GLY A 101 3.98 7.71 -32.85
N GLY A 102 5.31 7.58 -32.77
CA GLY A 102 6.25 8.69 -32.94
C GLY A 102 6.83 9.30 -31.68
N ALA A 103 7.23 8.47 -30.71
CA ALA A 103 7.80 8.94 -29.45
C ALA A 103 8.89 10.00 -29.64
N ARG A 104 8.74 11.11 -28.90
CA ARG A 104 9.74 12.19 -28.82
C ARG A 104 10.12 12.41 -27.36
N THR A 105 11.33 12.92 -27.15
CA THR A 105 11.72 13.33 -25.81
C THR A 105 10.89 14.55 -25.39
N ALA A 106 10.58 14.66 -24.10
CA ALA A 106 9.88 15.83 -23.56
C ALA A 106 10.64 17.16 -23.83
N ARG A 107 11.95 17.11 -24.11
CA ARG A 107 12.79 18.27 -24.43
C ARG A 107 12.72 18.71 -25.91
N ASP A 108 12.49 17.77 -26.83
CA ASP A 108 12.33 18.07 -28.28
C ASP A 108 11.04 18.83 -28.61
N VAL A 109 10.19 19.05 -27.60
CA VAL A 109 8.87 19.67 -27.70
C VAL A 109 8.93 21.18 -27.93
N THR A 110 10.00 21.85 -27.49
CA THR A 110 10.08 23.32 -27.51
C THR A 110 10.49 23.92 -28.86
N SER A 111 10.90 23.12 -29.86
CA SER A 111 11.61 23.61 -31.05
C SER A 111 10.97 23.29 -32.41
N GLY A 112 9.78 22.69 -32.48
CA GLY A 112 9.16 22.22 -33.74
C GLY A 112 8.03 23.11 -34.30
N SER A 113 8.07 23.42 -35.59
CA SER A 113 6.93 23.98 -36.35
C SER A 113 6.11 22.83 -36.95
N TYR A 114 4.88 22.61 -36.48
CA TYR A 114 3.96 21.64 -37.10
C TYR A 114 3.26 22.29 -38.30
N THR A 115 3.40 21.69 -39.48
CA THR A 115 2.49 21.94 -40.60
C THR A 115 1.27 21.06 -40.38
N LEU A 116 0.07 21.66 -40.30
CA LEU A 116 -1.20 20.95 -40.19
C LEU A 116 -1.39 20.03 -41.41
N SER A 117 -1.07 18.75 -41.27
CA SER A 117 -1.48 17.73 -42.23
C SER A 117 -2.78 17.09 -41.76
N ALA A 118 -3.62 16.62 -42.69
CA ALA A 118 -4.86 15.92 -42.40
C ALA A 118 -4.68 14.67 -41.50
N GLY A 119 -3.46 14.16 -41.34
CA GLY A 119 -3.13 13.04 -40.45
C GLY A 119 -2.93 13.40 -38.97
N LEU A 120 -2.96 14.69 -38.58
CA LEU A 120 -2.82 15.12 -37.17
C LEU A 120 -4.15 15.13 -36.38
N LEU A 121 -5.30 15.09 -37.05
CA LEU A 121 -6.61 15.07 -36.40
C LEU A 121 -7.04 13.63 -36.06
N SER A 122 -6.36 13.02 -35.10
CA SER A 122 -6.78 11.73 -34.56
C SER A 122 -8.05 11.90 -33.73
N ARG A 123 -9.01 10.98 -33.86
CA ARG A 123 -10.25 10.95 -33.05
C ARG A 123 -10.01 10.89 -31.55
N TYR A 124 -8.81 10.49 -31.14
CA TYR A 124 -8.36 10.36 -29.76
C TYR A 124 -7.33 11.44 -29.38
N GLY A 125 -6.93 12.31 -30.32
CA GLY A 125 -5.91 13.32 -30.10
C GLY A 125 -6.36 14.43 -29.14
N ALA A 126 -5.45 14.87 -28.27
CA ALA A 126 -5.71 15.97 -27.35
C ALA A 126 -5.83 17.32 -28.09
N PRO A 127 -6.75 18.23 -27.68
CA PRO A 127 -6.96 19.51 -28.35
C PRO A 127 -5.69 20.36 -28.51
N GLU A 128 -4.83 20.36 -27.48
CA GLU A 128 -3.62 21.18 -27.44
C GLU A 128 -2.53 20.74 -28.43
N LEU A 129 -2.57 19.50 -28.92
CA LEU A 129 -1.65 19.03 -29.97
C LEU A 129 -1.85 19.76 -31.29
N ILE A 130 -3.00 20.42 -31.44
CA ILE A 130 -3.38 21.14 -32.64
C ILE A 130 -3.34 22.65 -32.42
N GLU A 131 -3.68 23.11 -31.21
CA GLU A 131 -3.72 24.54 -30.86
C GLU A 131 -2.35 25.10 -30.43
N THR A 132 -1.49 24.30 -29.79
CA THR A 132 -0.26 24.76 -29.15
C THR A 132 0.95 23.92 -29.54
N ARG A 133 2.16 24.51 -29.46
CA ARG A 133 3.41 23.77 -29.72
C ARG A 133 3.92 23.00 -28.49
N PHE A 134 3.27 23.11 -27.34
CA PHE A 134 3.70 22.53 -26.07
C PHE A 134 2.68 21.50 -25.58
N ALA A 135 3.02 20.22 -25.71
CA ALA A 135 2.23 19.11 -25.18
C ALA A 135 3.11 18.23 -24.28
N ASP A 136 2.65 17.99 -23.06
CA ASP A 136 3.28 17.15 -22.05
C ASP A 136 2.61 15.76 -21.97
N SER A 137 2.81 15.03 -20.87
CA SER A 137 2.20 13.71 -20.61
C SER A 137 0.67 13.73 -20.64
N ARG A 138 0.02 14.87 -20.38
CA ARG A 138 -1.45 14.99 -20.31
C ARG A 138 -2.14 14.83 -21.67
N ALA A 139 -1.41 15.00 -22.77
CA ALA A 139 -1.91 14.72 -24.10
C ALA A 139 -2.14 13.20 -24.29
N ASP A 140 -1.23 12.37 -23.80
CA ASP A 140 -1.37 10.90 -23.83
C ASP A 140 -2.52 10.44 -22.91
N LEU A 141 -2.69 11.11 -21.77
CA LEU A 141 -3.77 10.81 -20.84
C LEU A 141 -5.14 11.11 -21.43
N TYR A 142 -5.28 12.21 -22.18
CA TYR A 142 -6.50 12.51 -22.91
C TYR A 142 -6.84 11.41 -23.91
N ALA A 143 -5.86 10.97 -24.70
CA ALA A 143 -6.06 9.90 -25.68
C ALA A 143 -6.42 8.57 -25.01
N ALA A 144 -5.75 8.23 -23.91
CA ALA A 144 -6.08 7.07 -23.10
C ALA A 144 -7.51 7.16 -22.52
N GLY A 145 -7.92 8.35 -22.08
CA GLY A 145 -9.27 8.64 -21.63
C GLY A 145 -10.31 8.46 -22.73
N ALA A 146 -10.03 8.92 -23.95
CA ALA A 146 -10.95 8.85 -25.09
C ALA A 146 -11.14 7.40 -25.54
N LEU A 147 -10.05 6.63 -25.60
CA LEU A 147 -10.09 5.17 -25.80
C LEU A 147 -10.87 4.47 -24.69
N GLY A 148 -10.59 4.83 -23.44
CA GLY A 148 -11.29 4.32 -22.25
C GLY A 148 -12.79 4.55 -22.34
N PHE A 149 -13.22 5.76 -22.71
CA PHE A 149 -14.62 6.13 -22.88
C PHE A 149 -15.28 5.33 -23.99
N ARG A 150 -14.62 5.19 -25.15
CA ARG A 150 -15.11 4.38 -26.27
C ARG A 150 -15.26 2.91 -25.90
N MET A 151 -14.25 2.33 -25.27
CA MET A 151 -14.31 0.94 -24.81
C MET A 151 -15.46 0.74 -23.82
N LEU A 152 -15.72 1.72 -22.94
CA LEU A 152 -16.71 1.56 -21.87
C LEU A 152 -18.16 1.80 -22.29
N THR A 153 -18.37 2.70 -23.25
CA THR A 153 -19.71 3.17 -23.67
C THR A 153 -20.09 2.71 -25.07
N GLY A 154 -19.13 2.15 -25.83
CA GLY A 154 -19.30 1.84 -27.25
C GLY A 154 -19.31 3.06 -28.17
N THR A 155 -19.19 4.27 -27.62
CA THR A 155 -19.33 5.54 -28.36
C THR A 155 -18.05 6.37 -28.25
N ASP A 156 -17.62 7.03 -29.33
CA ASP A 156 -16.50 7.97 -29.28
C ASP A 156 -16.80 9.13 -28.32
N ALA A 157 -15.82 9.49 -27.49
CA ALA A 157 -15.93 10.63 -26.57
C ALA A 157 -16.27 11.93 -27.31
N ILE A 158 -15.68 12.12 -28.49
CA ILE A 158 -16.04 13.19 -29.41
C ILE A 158 -16.41 12.55 -30.74
N PRO A 159 -17.62 12.76 -31.26
CA PRO A 159 -18.10 12.14 -32.49
C PRO A 159 -17.47 12.83 -33.71
N LEU A 160 -16.18 12.57 -33.93
CA LEU A 160 -15.45 12.98 -35.12
C LEU A 160 -15.61 11.91 -36.20
N ASP A 161 -16.09 12.32 -37.37
CA ASP A 161 -16.07 11.49 -38.58
C ASP A 161 -15.02 12.04 -39.57
N GLU A 162 -14.52 11.18 -40.45
CA GLU A 162 -13.49 11.53 -41.43
C GLU A 162 -14.00 12.45 -42.55
N SER A 163 -15.34 12.59 -42.67
CA SER A 163 -15.99 13.44 -43.67
C SER A 163 -16.20 14.89 -43.21
N ARG A 164 -15.99 15.19 -41.92
CA ARG A 164 -16.23 16.52 -41.35
C ARG A 164 -15.17 17.53 -41.77
N PRO A 165 -15.57 18.78 -42.08
CA PRO A 165 -14.62 19.88 -42.25
C PRO A 165 -13.75 20.06 -41.01
N LEU A 166 -12.45 20.29 -41.21
CA LEU A 166 -11.48 20.48 -40.10
C LEU A 166 -11.95 21.57 -39.11
N THR A 167 -12.51 22.67 -39.61
CA THR A 167 -13.06 23.77 -38.80
C THR A 167 -14.17 23.34 -37.85
N GLU A 168 -15.05 22.43 -38.26
CA GLU A 168 -16.11 21.89 -37.41
C GLU A 168 -15.57 20.89 -36.40
N ALA A 169 -14.65 20.03 -36.83
CA ALA A 169 -13.96 19.10 -35.94
C ALA A 169 -13.22 19.84 -34.80
N PHE A 170 -12.60 20.98 -35.11
CA PHE A 170 -12.01 21.88 -34.11
C PHE A 170 -13.03 22.43 -33.12
N GLN A 171 -14.17 22.89 -33.60
CA GLN A 171 -15.21 23.42 -32.72
C GLN A 171 -15.75 22.35 -31.76
N LEU A 172 -15.86 21.10 -32.22
CA LEU A 172 -16.24 19.97 -31.37
C LEU A 172 -15.17 19.64 -30.32
N LEU A 173 -13.90 19.61 -30.71
CA LEU A 173 -12.77 19.41 -29.79
C LEU A 173 -12.74 20.46 -28.67
N ARG A 174 -12.99 21.73 -29.00
CA ARG A 174 -13.03 22.83 -28.03
C ARG A 174 -14.25 22.81 -27.11
N ARG A 175 -15.36 22.22 -27.56
CA ARG A 175 -16.56 22.02 -26.72
C ARG A 175 -16.39 20.90 -25.70
N GLY A 176 -15.50 19.94 -25.99
CA GLY A 176 -15.28 18.76 -25.16
C GLY A 176 -16.37 17.69 -25.34
N THR A 177 -16.32 16.67 -24.49
CA THR A 177 -17.22 15.51 -24.54
C THR A 177 -18.69 15.94 -24.36
N PRO A 178 -19.59 15.70 -25.33
CA PRO A 178 -20.97 16.20 -25.28
C PRO A 178 -21.90 15.35 -24.41
N PHE A 179 -21.48 14.14 -24.02
CA PHE A 179 -22.28 13.22 -23.22
C PHE A 179 -21.49 12.72 -22.01
N ARG A 180 -22.21 12.47 -20.91
CA ARG A 180 -21.65 11.78 -19.74
C ARG A 180 -21.67 10.27 -19.94
N ALA A 181 -20.73 9.57 -19.30
CA ALA A 181 -20.67 8.12 -19.39
C ALA A 181 -21.94 7.47 -18.81
N SER A 182 -22.47 8.02 -17.70
CA SER A 182 -23.74 7.59 -17.09
C SER A 182 -24.97 7.81 -17.96
N GLN A 183 -24.96 8.78 -18.87
CA GLN A 183 -26.06 9.00 -19.82
C GLN A 183 -26.11 7.90 -20.88
N LEU A 184 -24.94 7.42 -21.32
CA LEU A 184 -24.84 6.34 -22.30
C LEU A 184 -24.97 4.96 -21.66
N ARG A 185 -24.56 4.83 -20.38
CA ARG A 185 -24.54 3.57 -19.65
C ARG A 185 -25.01 3.80 -18.20
N PRO A 186 -26.34 3.74 -17.93
CA PRO A 186 -26.93 4.17 -16.65
C PRO A 186 -26.48 3.42 -15.39
N ASP A 187 -25.87 2.24 -15.52
CA ASP A 187 -25.25 1.52 -14.41
C ASP A 187 -23.87 2.10 -14.00
N LEU A 188 -23.39 3.15 -14.68
CA LEU A 188 -22.28 3.99 -14.25
C LEU A 188 -22.77 5.12 -13.34
N GLY A 189 -22.12 5.28 -12.19
CA GLY A 189 -22.39 6.37 -11.25
C GLY A 189 -21.55 7.62 -11.47
N LEU A 190 -21.84 8.67 -10.69
CA LEU A 190 -21.11 9.95 -10.67
C LEU A 190 -19.57 9.83 -10.64
N PRO A 191 -18.95 8.84 -9.94
CA PRO A 191 -17.50 8.71 -9.97
C PRO A 191 -16.90 8.47 -11.36
N TYR A 192 -17.61 7.75 -12.24
CA TYR A 192 -17.15 7.53 -13.63
C TYR A 192 -17.28 8.80 -14.46
N ASP A 193 -18.39 9.53 -14.32
CA ASP A 193 -18.56 10.83 -14.98
C ASP A 193 -17.45 11.80 -14.56
N ALA A 194 -17.17 11.91 -13.26
CA ALA A 194 -16.09 12.74 -12.75
C ALA A 194 -14.72 12.35 -13.33
N PHE A 195 -14.44 11.04 -13.44
CA PHE A 195 -13.18 10.56 -14.00
C PHE A 195 -13.03 10.96 -15.46
N PHE A 196 -14.08 10.78 -16.27
CA PHE A 196 -14.07 11.16 -17.68
C PHE A 196 -14.05 12.67 -17.88
N ASP A 197 -14.86 13.44 -17.13
CA ASP A 197 -14.87 14.90 -17.15
C ASP A 197 -13.47 15.47 -16.87
N ARG A 198 -12.71 14.84 -15.96
CA ARG A 198 -11.36 15.25 -15.62
C ARG A 198 -10.32 14.82 -16.66
N ILE A 199 -10.27 13.54 -17.03
CA ILE A 199 -9.22 13.03 -17.95
C ILE A 199 -9.42 13.52 -19.38
N LEU A 200 -10.67 13.83 -19.79
CA LEU A 200 -11.03 14.38 -21.09
C LEU A 200 -11.22 15.91 -21.07
N SER A 201 -10.78 16.59 -20.01
CA SER A 201 -10.87 18.06 -19.93
C SER A 201 -10.17 18.72 -21.13
N VAL A 202 -10.82 19.69 -21.76
CA VAL A 202 -10.20 20.48 -22.83
C VAL A 202 -8.99 21.25 -22.30
N ASP A 203 -9.09 21.80 -21.09
CA ASP A 203 -7.99 22.43 -20.36
C ASP A 203 -7.03 21.35 -19.81
N PRO A 204 -5.77 21.27 -20.29
CA PRO A 204 -4.81 20.27 -19.85
C PRO A 204 -4.50 20.36 -18.35
N GLU A 205 -4.52 21.57 -17.76
CA GLU A 205 -4.17 21.76 -16.35
C GLU A 205 -5.16 21.11 -15.38
N ARG A 206 -6.39 20.83 -15.84
CA ARG A 206 -7.40 20.13 -15.05
C ARG A 206 -7.26 18.60 -15.08
N ARG A 207 -6.55 18.06 -16.08
CA ARG A 207 -6.32 16.62 -16.22
C ARG A 207 -5.40 16.11 -15.10
N PRO A 208 -5.38 14.80 -14.81
CA PRO A 208 -4.35 14.23 -13.95
C PRO A 208 -2.95 14.62 -14.46
N SER A 209 -2.05 14.99 -13.57
CA SER A 209 -0.69 15.44 -13.93
C SER A 209 0.22 14.32 -14.42
N SER A 210 -0.12 13.06 -14.12
CA SER A 210 0.63 11.88 -14.56
C SER A 210 -0.27 10.67 -14.74
N ALA A 211 0.25 9.66 -15.46
CA ALA A 211 -0.45 8.40 -15.65
C ALA A 211 -0.65 7.63 -14.33
N GLU A 212 0.27 7.77 -13.37
CA GLU A 212 0.13 7.20 -12.03
C GLU A 212 -1.06 7.81 -11.28
N GLU A 213 -1.26 9.13 -11.38
CA GLU A 213 -2.41 9.79 -10.75
C GLU A 213 -3.73 9.30 -11.38
N ALA A 214 -3.79 9.21 -12.71
CA ALA A 214 -4.94 8.67 -13.41
C ALA A 214 -5.23 7.20 -13.02
N ALA A 215 -4.18 6.37 -12.90
CA ALA A 215 -4.30 4.97 -12.50
C ALA A 215 -4.82 4.82 -11.05
N VAL A 216 -4.42 5.73 -10.14
CA VAL A 216 -4.97 5.78 -8.78
C VAL A 216 -6.47 6.09 -8.79
N ALA A 217 -6.90 7.11 -9.55
CA ALA A 217 -8.33 7.43 -9.66
C ALA A 217 -9.13 6.25 -10.21
N LEU A 218 -8.62 5.58 -11.26
CA LEU A 218 -9.26 4.40 -11.86
C LEU A 218 -9.30 3.19 -10.91
N ARG A 219 -8.30 2.99 -10.03
CA ARG A 219 -8.33 1.90 -9.04
C ARG A 219 -9.44 2.11 -8.01
N ALA A 220 -9.64 3.35 -7.58
CA ALA A 220 -10.72 3.69 -6.67
C ALA A 220 -12.10 3.44 -7.32
N LEU A 221 -12.26 3.65 -8.63
CA LEU A 221 -13.49 3.30 -9.36
C LEU A 221 -13.75 1.79 -9.44
N ALA A 222 -12.70 0.99 -9.67
CA ALA A 222 -12.83 -0.47 -9.77
C ALA A 222 -13.44 -1.08 -8.49
N GLN A 223 -13.13 -0.50 -7.34
CA GLN A 223 -13.65 -0.94 -6.05
C GLN A 223 -15.15 -0.72 -5.86
N LEU A 224 -15.79 0.15 -6.65
CA LEU A 224 -17.25 0.33 -6.62
C LEU A 224 -17.97 -0.87 -7.25
N THR A 225 -17.26 -1.67 -8.04
CA THR A 225 -17.82 -2.73 -8.88
C THR A 225 -17.62 -4.10 -8.25
N ALA A 226 -16.51 -4.26 -7.53
CA ALA A 226 -16.24 -5.39 -6.68
C ALA A 226 -16.87 -5.12 -5.31
N GLY A 227 -18.02 -5.74 -5.00
CA GLY A 227 -18.44 -5.84 -3.61
C GLY A 227 -17.24 -6.29 -2.75
N ALA A 228 -17.00 -5.58 -1.64
CA ALA A 228 -15.83 -5.71 -0.79
C ALA A 228 -15.37 -7.18 -0.64
N GLY A 229 -14.08 -7.44 -0.91
CA GLY A 229 -13.44 -8.71 -0.51
C GLY A 229 -13.16 -9.77 -1.60
N ARG A 230 -12.76 -9.40 -2.83
CA ARG A 230 -12.10 -10.36 -3.74
C ARG A 230 -10.59 -10.13 -3.77
N THR A 231 -9.90 -10.92 -2.94
CA THR A 231 -8.46 -10.99 -2.74
C THR A 231 -7.81 -11.94 -3.76
N ASP A 232 -7.53 -11.49 -4.99
CA ASP A 232 -6.86 -12.35 -6.00
C ASP A 232 -5.32 -12.19 -6.04
N ASP A 233 -4.73 -11.28 -5.24
CA ASP A 233 -3.27 -11.16 -5.11
C ASP A 233 -2.73 -12.05 -3.98
N VAL A 234 -2.82 -13.36 -4.16
CA VAL A 234 -2.18 -14.33 -3.26
C VAL A 234 -0.81 -14.73 -3.83
N ARG A 235 0.27 -14.34 -3.13
CA ARG A 235 1.59 -14.95 -3.37
C ARG A 235 1.61 -16.35 -2.77
N ILE A 236 1.37 -17.36 -3.60
CA ILE A 236 1.61 -18.75 -3.23
C ILE A 236 3.10 -19.01 -3.37
N VAL A 237 3.80 -19.20 -2.24
CA VAL A 237 5.18 -19.71 -2.27
C VAL A 237 5.10 -21.20 -2.60
N ARG A 238 5.37 -21.55 -3.86
CA ARG A 238 5.64 -22.94 -4.24
C ARG A 238 7.08 -23.23 -3.84
N ASP A 239 7.27 -24.22 -2.98
CA ASP A 239 8.61 -24.64 -2.55
C ASP A 239 8.95 -25.96 -3.22
N GLU A 240 10.19 -26.06 -3.68
CA GLU A 240 10.80 -27.29 -4.18
C GLU A 240 10.94 -28.27 -3.01
N ALA A 241 10.73 -29.56 -3.29
CA ALA A 241 10.51 -30.58 -2.27
C ALA A 241 11.66 -30.68 -1.25
N SER A 242 11.38 -30.38 0.02
CA SER A 242 12.16 -30.90 1.14
C SER A 242 11.78 -32.37 1.34
N GLU A 243 12.66 -33.27 0.90
CA GLU A 243 12.52 -34.71 1.10
C GLU A 243 12.65 -35.07 2.60
N GLY A 244 11.67 -35.81 3.14
CA GLY A 244 11.86 -36.59 4.37
C GLY A 244 10.77 -36.52 5.45
N THR A 245 9.82 -35.58 5.40
CA THR A 245 8.73 -35.50 6.41
C THR A 245 7.35 -35.49 5.73
N PRO A 246 6.37 -36.32 6.15
CA PRO A 246 5.03 -36.27 5.57
C PRO A 246 4.42 -34.85 5.74
N PRO A 247 3.74 -34.32 4.70
CA PRO A 247 3.20 -32.96 4.75
C PRO A 247 2.14 -32.85 5.85
N LEU A 248 2.23 -31.78 6.65
CA LEU A 248 1.34 -31.52 7.78
C LEU A 248 -0.13 -31.32 7.37
N ALA A 249 -0.36 -30.92 6.13
CA ALA A 249 -1.65 -30.88 5.44
C ALA A 249 -1.43 -30.79 3.93
N LYS A 250 -2.46 -31.12 3.14
CA LYS A 250 -2.48 -31.04 1.67
C LYS A 250 -3.40 -29.92 1.18
N LEU A 251 -3.17 -29.49 -0.07
CA LEU A 251 -4.10 -28.60 -0.77
C LEU A 251 -5.48 -29.27 -0.87
N GLY A 252 -6.53 -28.52 -0.58
CA GLY A 252 -7.91 -29.00 -0.53
C GLY A 252 -8.36 -29.55 0.82
N ASP A 253 -7.44 -29.85 1.75
CA ASP A 253 -7.82 -30.30 3.09
C ASP A 253 -8.65 -29.21 3.79
N THR A 254 -9.63 -29.64 4.58
CA THR A 254 -10.41 -28.72 5.43
C THR A 254 -9.88 -28.80 6.85
N ILE A 255 -9.44 -27.65 7.38
CA ILE A 255 -8.86 -27.52 8.71
C ILE A 255 -9.63 -26.43 9.44
N ALA A 256 -10.24 -26.78 10.57
CA ALA A 256 -11.03 -25.85 11.39
C ALA A 256 -12.05 -25.03 10.56
N GLY A 257 -12.72 -25.69 9.60
CA GLY A 257 -13.73 -25.07 8.72
C GLY A 257 -13.18 -24.31 7.51
N ALA A 258 -11.86 -24.15 7.37
CA ALA A 258 -11.24 -23.49 6.23
C ALA A 258 -10.54 -24.48 5.29
N ARG A 259 -10.72 -24.30 3.98
CA ARG A 259 -10.11 -25.13 2.94
C ARG A 259 -8.72 -24.63 2.60
N VAL A 260 -7.70 -25.49 2.67
CA VAL A 260 -6.31 -25.13 2.36
C VAL A 260 -6.16 -24.86 0.86
N ILE A 261 -5.68 -23.66 0.52
CA ILE A 261 -5.49 -23.18 -0.86
C ILE A 261 -4.03 -22.81 -1.18
N GLY A 262 -3.14 -22.82 -0.20
CA GLY A 262 -1.71 -22.54 -0.43
C GLY A 262 -0.85 -22.72 0.82
N LYS A 263 0.47 -22.59 0.65
CA LYS A 263 1.45 -22.52 1.74
C LYS A 263 1.95 -21.08 1.84
N LEU A 264 2.04 -20.55 3.06
CA LEU A 264 2.59 -19.21 3.34
C LEU A 264 4.01 -19.28 3.88
N GLY A 265 4.34 -20.32 4.67
CA GLY A 265 5.68 -20.53 5.20
C GLY A 265 5.81 -21.82 6.01
N ALA A 266 7.05 -22.20 6.34
CA ALA A 266 7.38 -23.30 7.24
C ALA A 266 8.61 -22.95 8.09
N GLY A 267 8.62 -23.33 9.37
CA GLY A 267 9.74 -23.08 10.27
C GLY A 267 9.74 -24.02 11.49
N GLY A 268 10.68 -23.81 12.41
CA GLY A 268 10.90 -24.71 13.57
C GLY A 268 9.72 -24.88 14.54
N MET A 269 8.73 -23.99 14.49
CA MET A 269 7.52 -24.03 15.32
C MET A 269 6.28 -24.61 14.61
N GLY A 270 6.35 -24.90 13.31
CA GLY A 270 5.22 -25.43 12.55
C GLY A 270 5.14 -24.95 11.09
N ALA A 271 3.99 -25.21 10.46
CA ALA A 271 3.68 -24.72 9.10
C ALA A 271 2.55 -23.70 9.14
N VAL A 272 2.67 -22.67 8.30
CA VAL A 272 1.61 -21.67 8.08
C VAL A 272 1.07 -21.84 6.67
N LEU A 273 -0.23 -22.11 6.58
CA LEU A 273 -0.93 -22.38 5.34
C LEU A 273 -1.94 -21.27 5.06
N LEU A 274 -2.22 -21.04 3.79
CA LEU A 274 -3.33 -20.20 3.37
C LEU A 274 -4.59 -21.05 3.27
N GLY A 275 -5.64 -20.64 3.98
CA GLY A 275 -6.97 -21.22 3.91
C GLY A 275 -7.98 -20.25 3.31
N ARG A 276 -9.08 -20.79 2.79
CA ARG A 276 -10.30 -20.08 2.44
C ARG A 276 -11.41 -20.52 3.39
N ASP A 277 -11.94 -19.58 4.16
CA ASP A 277 -13.16 -19.76 4.92
C ASP A 277 -14.33 -19.45 3.98
N ASP A 278 -14.95 -20.50 3.44
CA ASP A 278 -16.02 -20.39 2.46
C ASP A 278 -17.34 -19.89 3.10
N GLN A 279 -17.51 -20.02 4.43
CA GLN A 279 -18.69 -19.48 5.14
C GLN A 279 -18.56 -17.98 5.35
N ALA A 280 -17.41 -17.52 5.83
CA ALA A 280 -17.13 -16.09 6.03
C ALA A 280 -16.64 -15.38 4.76
N GLN A 281 -16.50 -16.10 3.64
CA GLN A 281 -16.03 -15.60 2.34
C GLN A 281 -14.71 -14.82 2.41
N ARG A 282 -13.74 -15.31 3.21
CA ARG A 282 -12.45 -14.64 3.42
C ARG A 282 -11.28 -15.60 3.41
N ASN A 283 -10.10 -15.06 3.13
CA ASN A 283 -8.85 -15.81 3.29
C ASN A 283 -8.39 -15.78 4.77
N VAL A 284 -7.80 -16.88 5.23
CA VAL A 284 -7.29 -17.07 6.60
C VAL A 284 -5.89 -17.67 6.57
N ALA A 285 -5.10 -17.40 7.60
CA ALA A 285 -3.83 -18.06 7.84
C ALA A 285 -4.03 -19.19 8.87
N LEU A 286 -3.60 -20.41 8.53
CA LEU A 286 -3.73 -21.59 9.37
C LEU A 286 -2.35 -22.00 9.86
N LYS A 287 -2.06 -21.80 11.15
CA LYS A 287 -0.78 -22.18 11.76
C LYS A 287 -0.94 -23.49 12.52
N ILE A 288 -0.35 -24.55 11.98
CA ILE A 288 -0.33 -25.89 12.60
C ILE A 288 0.90 -25.98 13.48
N LEU A 289 0.71 -26.17 14.79
CA LEU A 289 1.80 -26.23 15.75
C LEU A 289 2.50 -27.59 15.76
N GLY A 290 3.81 -27.58 15.99
CA GLY A 290 4.64 -28.78 16.07
C GLY A 290 4.30 -29.72 17.24
N THR A 291 4.78 -30.97 17.17
CA THR A 291 4.47 -32.05 18.13
C THR A 291 5.40 -32.13 19.34
N SER A 292 6.41 -31.26 19.46
CA SER A 292 7.44 -31.34 20.50
C SER A 292 6.96 -30.92 21.90
N ALA A 293 5.79 -30.31 22.03
CA ALA A 293 5.24 -29.87 23.32
C ALA A 293 4.50 -31.00 24.06
N THR A 294 4.75 -31.13 25.37
CA THR A 294 4.02 -32.04 26.26
C THR A 294 2.53 -31.68 26.32
N PRO A 295 1.62 -32.60 26.70
CA PRO A 295 0.20 -32.32 26.79
C PRO A 295 -0.15 -31.12 27.69
N VAL A 296 0.61 -30.93 28.79
CA VAL A 296 0.44 -29.80 29.71
C VAL A 296 0.78 -28.48 29.05
N VAL A 297 1.93 -28.40 28.36
CA VAL A 297 2.35 -27.20 27.61
C VAL A 297 1.36 -26.88 26.50
N ARG A 298 0.81 -27.91 25.84
CA ARG A 298 -0.21 -27.75 24.82
C ARG A 298 -1.50 -27.15 25.38
N GLN A 299 -1.95 -27.61 26.54
CA GLN A 299 -3.19 -27.13 27.16
C GLN A 299 -3.06 -25.69 27.69
N ALA A 300 -1.89 -25.32 28.23
CA ALA A 300 -1.58 -23.94 28.57
C ALA A 300 -1.61 -23.05 27.32
N LEU A 301 -0.92 -23.46 26.25
CA LEU A 301 -0.88 -22.73 24.97
C LEU A 301 -2.28 -22.53 24.35
N MET A 302 -3.16 -23.53 24.44
CA MET A 302 -4.55 -23.40 23.98
C MET A 302 -5.36 -22.45 24.84
N SER A 303 -5.16 -22.46 26.16
CA SER A 303 -5.85 -21.54 27.07
C SER A 303 -5.43 -20.09 26.81
N GLU A 304 -4.14 -19.85 26.55
CA GLU A 304 -3.63 -18.53 26.20
C GLU A 304 -4.08 -18.06 24.82
N ALA A 305 -4.05 -18.95 23.82
CA ALA A 305 -4.60 -18.67 22.51
C ALA A 305 -6.09 -18.28 22.61
N GLN A 306 -6.87 -18.94 23.48
CA GLN A 306 -8.27 -18.60 23.72
C GLN A 306 -8.46 -17.20 24.35
N VAL A 307 -7.50 -16.71 25.14
CA VAL A 307 -7.53 -15.32 25.63
C VAL A 307 -7.29 -14.36 24.47
N LEU A 308 -6.32 -14.67 23.60
CA LEU A 308 -6.02 -13.85 22.42
C LEU A 308 -7.16 -13.76 21.40
N THR A 309 -8.08 -14.73 21.32
CA THR A 309 -9.26 -14.60 20.42
C THR A 309 -10.13 -13.40 20.76
N ARG A 310 -10.03 -12.88 22.00
CA ARG A 310 -10.76 -11.68 22.46
C ARG A 310 -10.08 -10.38 22.04
N LEU A 311 -8.81 -10.44 21.62
CA LEU A 311 -8.05 -9.27 21.21
C LEU A 311 -8.44 -8.85 19.78
N SER A 312 -8.99 -7.65 19.67
CA SER A 312 -9.26 -7.01 18.38
C SER A 312 -8.51 -5.69 18.33
N HIS A 313 -7.47 -5.61 17.50
CA HIS A 313 -6.67 -4.40 17.36
C HIS A 313 -6.08 -4.30 15.94
N PRO A 314 -6.10 -3.11 15.29
CA PRO A 314 -5.52 -2.92 13.96
C PRO A 314 -4.07 -3.39 13.84
N ASN A 315 -3.27 -3.28 14.89
CA ASN A 315 -1.84 -3.64 14.87
C ASN A 315 -1.50 -5.03 15.42
N VAL A 316 -2.49 -5.92 15.54
CA VAL A 316 -2.33 -7.30 15.99
C VAL A 316 -3.01 -8.20 14.97
N VAL A 317 -2.33 -9.26 14.52
CA VAL A 317 -2.97 -10.29 13.70
C VAL A 317 -4.09 -10.93 14.51
N ARG A 318 -5.32 -10.82 14.02
CA ARG A 318 -6.48 -11.34 14.74
C ARG A 318 -6.46 -12.88 14.72
N LEU A 319 -6.61 -13.47 15.90
CA LEU A 319 -6.90 -14.89 16.04
C LEU A 319 -8.43 -15.08 16.01
N PHE A 320 -8.93 -15.74 14.98
CA PHE A 320 -10.37 -15.99 14.83
C PHE A 320 -10.82 -17.17 15.68
N ASP A 321 -10.07 -18.27 15.63
CA ASP A 321 -10.44 -19.50 16.30
C ASP A 321 -9.20 -20.37 16.59
N VAL A 322 -9.40 -21.34 17.48
CA VAL A 322 -8.40 -22.33 17.86
C VAL A 322 -9.00 -23.71 17.68
N GLY A 323 -8.38 -24.51 16.81
CA GLY A 323 -8.87 -25.83 16.44
C GLY A 323 -7.81 -26.92 16.63
N GLN A 324 -8.12 -28.09 16.08
CA GLN A 324 -7.17 -29.21 16.00
C GLN A 324 -7.20 -29.85 14.62
N HIS A 325 -6.05 -30.32 14.17
CA HIS A 325 -5.89 -31.11 12.96
C HIS A 325 -4.91 -32.25 13.22
N GLN A 326 -5.36 -33.50 12.99
CA GLN A 326 -4.55 -34.70 13.24
C GLN A 326 -3.93 -34.72 14.65
N GLY A 327 -4.71 -34.32 15.66
CA GLY A 327 -4.28 -34.24 17.06
C GLY A 327 -3.29 -33.10 17.35
N ARG A 328 -2.98 -32.22 16.41
CA ARG A 328 -2.14 -31.04 16.60
C ARG A 328 -3.00 -29.78 16.73
N PRO A 329 -2.64 -28.84 17.61
CA PRO A 329 -3.34 -27.56 17.65
C PRO A 329 -3.17 -26.76 16.36
N VAL A 330 -4.24 -26.04 15.99
CA VAL A 330 -4.25 -25.14 14.84
C VAL A 330 -4.78 -23.78 15.27
N LEU A 331 -4.05 -22.73 14.92
CA LEU A 331 -4.51 -21.36 15.08
C LEU A 331 -5.10 -20.88 13.74
N VAL A 332 -6.35 -20.43 13.76
CA VAL A 332 -7.04 -19.83 12.62
C VAL A 332 -6.94 -18.32 12.75
N MET A 333 -6.13 -17.70 11.89
CA MET A 333 -5.73 -16.31 12.02
C MET A 333 -6.15 -15.47 10.80
N GLU A 334 -6.18 -14.16 10.99
CA GLU A 334 -6.25 -13.19 9.90
C GLU A 334 -5.12 -13.40 8.91
N TYR A 335 -5.48 -13.49 7.62
CA TYR A 335 -4.51 -13.41 6.55
C TYR A 335 -4.20 -11.94 6.25
N VAL A 336 -2.98 -11.50 6.58
CA VAL A 336 -2.50 -10.16 6.22
C VAL A 336 -1.79 -10.25 4.87
N ALA A 337 -2.41 -9.69 3.83
CA ALA A 337 -1.85 -9.62 2.48
C ALA A 337 -0.68 -8.63 2.44
N GLY A 338 0.55 -9.11 2.61
CA GLY A 338 1.72 -8.27 2.75
C GLY A 338 3.01 -9.06 2.81
N LYS A 339 4.05 -8.45 3.36
CA LYS A 339 5.34 -9.08 3.62
C LYS A 339 5.80 -8.82 5.03
N THR A 340 6.71 -9.64 5.54
CA THR A 340 7.33 -9.38 6.84
C THR A 340 8.25 -8.16 6.76
N LEU A 341 8.52 -7.53 7.91
CA LEU A 341 9.51 -6.46 8.01
C LEU A 341 10.91 -6.99 7.64
N GLU A 342 11.22 -8.24 7.97
CA GLU A 342 12.47 -8.89 7.55
C GLU A 342 12.58 -8.96 6.01
N GLU A 343 11.54 -9.40 5.32
CA GLU A 343 11.49 -9.42 3.85
C GLU A 343 11.63 -8.01 3.26
N GLU A 344 11.03 -6.98 3.89
CA GLU A 344 11.22 -5.58 3.47
C GLU A 344 12.67 -5.12 3.61
N LEU A 345 13.31 -5.40 4.75
CA LEU A 345 14.71 -5.04 4.99
C LEU A 345 15.64 -5.75 3.99
N LEU A 346 15.44 -7.06 3.79
CA LEU A 346 16.23 -7.86 2.86
C LEU A 346 16.05 -7.42 1.40
N ALA A 347 14.83 -7.07 0.99
CA ALA A 347 14.56 -6.58 -0.35
C ALA A 347 15.22 -5.21 -0.62
N ARG A 348 15.26 -4.33 0.38
CA ARG A 348 15.89 -3.00 0.25
C ARG A 348 17.40 -3.03 0.33
N ARG A 349 17.96 -3.93 1.15
CA ARG A 349 19.39 -3.96 1.51
C ARG A 349 19.94 -2.62 2.01
N ALA A 350 19.11 -1.84 2.69
CA ALA A 350 19.43 -0.50 3.15
C ALA A 350 18.54 -0.11 4.35
N PRO A 351 18.96 0.88 5.16
CA PRO A 351 18.12 1.44 6.21
C PRO A 351 16.75 1.87 5.71
N LEU A 352 15.74 1.73 6.55
CA LEU A 352 14.42 2.29 6.25
C LEU A 352 14.45 3.82 6.35
N PRO A 353 13.67 4.52 5.50
CA PRO A 353 13.37 5.94 5.73
C PRO A 353 12.81 6.15 7.13
N LEU A 354 13.20 7.25 7.79
CA LEU A 354 12.81 7.52 9.18
C LEU A 354 11.28 7.51 9.36
N SER A 355 10.53 8.06 8.41
CA SER A 355 9.06 8.07 8.43
C SER A 355 8.46 6.67 8.44
N LEU A 356 8.99 5.76 7.61
CA LEU A 356 8.55 4.37 7.56
C LEU A 356 8.95 3.63 8.84
N ALA A 357 10.17 3.85 9.34
CA ALA A 357 10.65 3.22 10.56
C ALA A 357 9.81 3.62 11.79
N VAL A 358 9.53 4.92 11.95
CA VAL A 358 8.67 5.43 13.02
C VAL A 358 7.25 4.89 12.90
N SER A 359 6.67 4.85 11.69
CA SER A 359 5.33 4.29 11.47
C SER A 359 5.26 2.81 11.89
N VAL A 360 6.23 1.99 11.46
CA VAL A 360 6.29 0.57 11.80
C VAL A 360 6.47 0.35 13.31
N LEU A 361 7.43 1.04 13.93
CA LEU A 361 7.71 0.90 15.36
C LEU A 361 6.54 1.39 16.22
N ALA A 362 5.94 2.53 15.88
CA ALA A 362 4.80 3.07 16.63
C ALA A 362 3.58 2.16 16.53
N GLN A 363 3.30 1.59 15.36
CA GLN A 363 2.22 0.62 15.18
C GLN A 363 2.50 -0.70 15.90
N ALA A 364 3.71 -1.25 15.80
CA ALA A 364 4.09 -2.47 16.53
C ALA A 364 3.97 -2.28 18.05
N ALA A 365 4.45 -1.15 18.57
CA ALA A 365 4.33 -0.81 19.99
C ALA A 365 2.87 -0.63 20.44
N ALA A 366 2.00 -0.09 19.58
CA ALA A 366 0.56 -0.03 19.86
C ALA A 366 -0.06 -1.44 19.95
N GLY A 367 0.30 -2.34 19.03
CA GLY A 367 -0.15 -3.73 19.06
C GLY A 367 0.31 -4.47 20.31
N LEU A 368 1.59 -4.33 20.68
CA LEU A 368 2.15 -4.94 21.90
C LEU A 368 1.51 -4.37 23.17
N THR A 369 1.21 -3.07 23.20
CA THR A 369 0.46 -2.48 24.32
C THR A 369 -0.90 -3.15 24.50
N ALA A 370 -1.63 -3.40 23.41
CA ALA A 370 -2.93 -4.08 23.47
C ALA A 370 -2.81 -5.55 23.94
N VAL A 371 -1.70 -6.23 23.65
CA VAL A 371 -1.39 -7.57 24.20
C VAL A 371 -1.10 -7.49 25.70
N HIS A 372 -0.30 -6.51 26.13
CA HIS A 372 0.06 -6.30 27.53
C HIS A 372 -1.16 -5.94 28.40
N GLU A 373 -2.14 -5.22 27.85
CA GLU A 373 -3.44 -4.93 28.50
C GLU A 373 -4.24 -6.20 28.85
N LEU A 374 -3.99 -7.33 28.15
CA LEU A 374 -4.58 -8.63 28.47
C LEU A 374 -3.76 -9.46 29.47
N GLY A 375 -2.66 -8.91 30.01
CA GLY A 375 -1.77 -9.61 30.94
C GLY A 375 -0.82 -10.62 30.26
N LEU A 376 -0.67 -10.54 28.93
CA LEU A 376 0.20 -11.39 28.13
C LEU A 376 1.47 -10.63 27.73
N VAL A 377 2.55 -11.36 27.40
CA VAL A 377 3.79 -10.82 26.84
C VAL A 377 4.07 -11.55 25.53
N HIS A 378 4.53 -10.85 24.50
CA HIS A 378 4.77 -11.48 23.20
C HIS A 378 6.00 -12.39 23.23
N ALA A 379 7.08 -11.95 23.88
CA ALA A 379 8.26 -12.77 24.18
C ALA A 379 9.10 -13.25 22.97
N ASP A 380 8.74 -12.89 21.73
CA ASP A 380 9.49 -13.21 20.49
C ASP A 380 9.27 -12.10 19.44
N VAL A 381 9.38 -10.84 19.87
CA VAL A 381 9.27 -9.69 18.96
C VAL A 381 10.53 -9.63 18.09
N LYS A 382 10.35 -9.66 16.76
CA LYS A 382 11.43 -9.59 15.75
C LYS A 382 10.86 -9.15 14.41
N ALA A 383 11.74 -8.78 13.47
CA ALA A 383 11.33 -8.34 12.13
C ALA A 383 10.51 -9.40 11.35
N ALA A 384 10.78 -10.69 11.54
CA ALA A 384 10.01 -11.77 10.90
C ALA A 384 8.56 -11.86 11.41
N ASN A 385 8.29 -11.40 12.63
CA ASN A 385 6.98 -11.46 13.30
C ASN A 385 6.19 -10.14 13.17
N VAL A 386 6.69 -9.18 12.38
CA VAL A 386 6.00 -7.92 12.08
C VAL A 386 5.64 -7.92 10.61
N LEU A 387 4.34 -7.85 10.30
CA LEU A 387 3.80 -7.85 8.95
C LEU A 387 3.49 -6.41 8.50
N ILE A 388 3.90 -6.06 7.29
CA ILE A 388 3.55 -4.81 6.61
C ILE A 388 2.51 -5.17 5.55
N GLY A 389 1.25 -4.81 5.83
CA GLY A 389 0.08 -5.10 5.01
C GLY A 389 -0.37 -3.94 4.13
N PRO A 390 -1.59 -4.05 3.56
CA PRO A 390 -2.19 -3.03 2.72
C PRO A 390 -2.32 -1.69 3.45
N ALA A 391 -2.30 -0.59 2.70
CA ALA A 391 -2.50 0.76 3.21
C ALA A 391 -1.55 1.19 4.34
N GLY A 392 -0.36 0.56 4.44
CA GLY A 392 0.62 0.87 5.48
C GLY A 392 0.28 0.30 6.86
N ARG A 393 -0.70 -0.60 6.95
CA ARG A 393 -1.05 -1.29 8.20
C ARG A 393 0.09 -2.20 8.63
N VAL A 394 0.54 -2.06 9.86
CA VAL A 394 1.55 -2.91 10.47
C VAL A 394 0.93 -3.76 11.56
N CYS A 395 1.14 -5.08 11.51
CA CYS A 395 0.59 -6.02 12.47
C CYS A 395 1.69 -6.83 13.13
N VAL A 396 1.60 -7.00 14.43
CA VAL A 396 2.40 -7.99 15.16
C VAL A 396 1.72 -9.36 15.03
N ALA A 397 2.49 -10.37 14.67
CA ALA A 397 2.06 -11.73 14.39
C ALA A 397 2.86 -12.74 15.23
N ASP A 398 2.44 -14.01 15.22
CA ASP A 398 3.24 -15.11 15.77
C ASP A 398 3.64 -14.93 17.25
N PHE A 399 2.62 -14.69 18.08
CA PHE A 399 2.76 -14.60 19.53
C PHE A 399 3.43 -15.87 20.08
N GLY A 400 4.59 -15.69 20.72
CA GLY A 400 5.26 -16.70 21.53
C GLY A 400 4.54 -16.86 22.86
N LEU A 401 3.24 -17.18 22.77
CA LEU A 401 2.24 -17.18 23.83
C LEU A 401 2.80 -17.83 25.09
N THR A 402 3.24 -16.95 25.98
CA THR A 402 3.64 -17.29 27.34
C THR A 402 3.01 -16.24 28.24
N SER A 403 2.25 -16.66 29.24
CA SER A 403 1.74 -15.75 30.27
C SER A 403 2.89 -14.99 30.93
N ALA A 404 2.65 -13.78 31.43
CA ALA A 404 3.67 -13.01 32.16
C ALA A 404 4.27 -13.80 33.34
N ALA A 405 3.51 -14.77 33.89
CA ALA A 405 3.92 -15.67 34.96
C ALA A 405 4.70 -16.92 34.47
N GLU A 406 4.56 -17.34 33.21
CA GLU A 406 5.32 -18.45 32.63
C GLU A 406 6.56 -18.00 31.86
N ALA A 407 6.55 -16.77 31.30
CA ALA A 407 7.73 -16.10 30.73
C ALA A 407 8.83 -15.90 31.79
N PHE A 408 8.44 -16.05 33.06
CA PHE A 408 9.23 -15.97 34.26
C PHE A 408 10.06 -17.23 34.56
N ARG A 409 9.80 -18.40 33.94
CA ARG A 409 10.59 -19.61 34.25
C ARG A 409 12.02 -19.46 33.68
N PRO A 410 13.07 -19.40 34.53
CA PRO A 410 14.44 -19.45 34.04
C PRO A 410 14.67 -20.80 33.37
N GLY A 411 15.09 -20.79 32.10
CA GLY A 411 15.58 -21.99 31.42
C GLY A 411 17.07 -22.16 31.68
N PRO A 412 17.62 -23.39 31.63
CA PRO A 412 19.06 -23.59 31.52
C PRO A 412 19.63 -22.77 30.36
N VAL A 413 20.85 -22.24 30.51
CA VAL A 413 21.59 -21.59 29.43
C VAL A 413 21.62 -22.54 28.22
N GLY A 414 21.03 -22.12 27.09
CA GLY A 414 20.87 -22.95 25.88
C GLY A 414 19.47 -23.54 25.64
N GLN A 415 18.51 -23.40 26.57
CA GLN A 415 17.08 -23.76 26.38
C GLN A 415 16.14 -22.54 26.46
N VAL A 416 16.68 -21.32 26.44
CA VAL A 416 15.88 -20.10 26.48
C VAL A 416 15.05 -20.00 25.20
N ALA A 417 13.72 -20.07 25.32
CA ALA A 417 12.82 -19.82 24.21
C ALA A 417 12.99 -18.37 23.72
N GLY A 418 13.11 -18.17 22.40
CA GLY A 418 13.26 -16.85 21.77
C GLY A 418 14.34 -16.84 20.68
N THR A 419 14.38 -15.76 19.91
CA THR A 419 15.38 -15.55 18.86
C THR A 419 16.61 -14.84 19.45
N PRO A 420 17.81 -15.46 19.48
CA PRO A 420 18.99 -14.93 20.20
C PRO A 420 19.33 -13.48 19.88
N GLU A 421 19.07 -13.03 18.66
CA GLU A 421 19.37 -11.69 18.14
C GLU A 421 18.50 -10.57 18.74
N TYR A 422 17.37 -10.91 19.38
CA TYR A 422 16.44 -9.94 19.99
C TYR A 422 16.23 -10.21 21.48
N LEU A 423 17.01 -11.13 22.06
CA LEU A 423 16.79 -11.61 23.42
C LEU A 423 17.10 -10.52 24.46
N ALA A 424 16.13 -10.22 25.32
CA ALA A 424 16.35 -9.31 26.45
C ALA A 424 17.33 -9.93 27.48
N PRO A 425 18.26 -9.15 28.06
CA PRO A 425 19.32 -9.65 28.96
C PRO A 425 18.79 -10.49 30.13
N GLU A 426 17.70 -10.04 30.74
CA GLU A 426 17.08 -10.68 31.90
C GLU A 426 16.51 -12.08 31.62
N ARG A 427 16.24 -12.43 30.35
CA ARG A 427 15.79 -13.78 29.97
C ARG A 427 16.91 -14.80 30.00
N ALA A 428 18.15 -14.35 29.78
CA ALA A 428 19.33 -15.20 29.88
C ALA A 428 19.75 -15.40 31.34
N THR A 429 19.54 -14.39 32.20
CA THR A 429 19.99 -14.40 33.60
C THR A 429 18.92 -14.86 34.60
N GLY A 430 17.64 -14.93 34.18
CA GLY A 430 16.52 -15.35 35.02
C GLY A 430 16.06 -14.31 36.06
N ALA A 431 16.47 -13.05 35.90
CA ALA A 431 16.34 -12.00 36.92
C ALA A 431 15.20 -11.00 36.63
N LEU A 432 13.95 -11.44 36.52
CA LEU A 432 12.82 -10.55 36.25
C LEU A 432 11.59 -10.89 37.06
N GLY A 433 11.03 -9.95 37.83
CA GLY A 433 9.69 -10.13 38.43
C GLY A 433 8.57 -9.94 37.41
N ALA A 434 7.41 -10.56 37.61
CA ALA A 434 6.26 -10.52 36.69
C ALA A 434 5.84 -9.08 36.27
N ALA A 435 5.96 -8.09 37.15
CA ALA A 435 5.65 -6.68 36.86
C ALA A 435 6.57 -6.04 35.81
N LEU A 436 7.74 -6.62 35.54
CA LEU A 436 8.71 -6.12 34.56
C LEU A 436 8.69 -6.93 33.25
N ALA A 437 7.92 -8.02 33.17
CA ALA A 437 7.85 -8.90 31.99
C ALA A 437 7.54 -8.17 30.66
N PRO A 438 6.63 -7.19 30.61
CA PRO A 438 6.38 -6.41 29.37
C PRO A 438 7.61 -5.70 28.80
N ARG A 439 8.63 -5.44 29.63
CA ARG A 439 9.85 -4.71 29.22
C ARG A 439 10.77 -5.55 28.34
N ILE A 440 10.59 -6.86 28.30
CA ILE A 440 11.26 -7.75 27.36
C ILE A 440 10.92 -7.34 25.92
N ASP A 441 9.64 -7.11 25.64
CA ASP A 441 9.18 -6.69 24.31
C ASP A 441 9.67 -5.27 23.96
N VAL A 442 9.82 -4.40 24.96
CA VAL A 442 10.43 -3.06 24.80
C VAL A 442 11.89 -3.16 24.36
N TYR A 443 12.66 -4.07 24.96
CA TYR A 443 14.05 -4.29 24.54
C TYR A 443 14.12 -4.75 23.09
N ALA A 444 13.28 -5.72 22.72
CA ALA A 444 13.21 -6.22 21.35
C ALA A 444 12.75 -5.12 20.35
N LEU A 445 11.84 -4.23 20.73
CA LEU A 445 11.51 -3.02 19.94
C LEU A 445 12.74 -2.11 19.76
N GLY A 446 13.56 -1.94 20.79
CA GLY A 446 14.82 -1.19 20.71
C GLY A 446 15.83 -1.82 19.74
N VAL A 447 15.99 -3.15 19.79
CA VAL A 447 16.85 -3.91 18.86
C VAL A 447 16.35 -3.74 17.43
N MET A 448 15.05 -3.93 17.21
CA MET A 448 14.41 -3.77 15.91
C MET A 448 14.52 -2.34 15.39
N ALA A 449 14.38 -1.33 16.25
CA ALA A 449 14.57 0.07 15.87
C ALA A 449 15.99 0.36 15.37
N PHE A 450 17.01 -0.14 16.08
CA PHE A 450 18.40 -0.03 15.64
C PHE A 450 18.60 -0.69 14.28
N GLU A 451 18.09 -1.91 14.10
CA GLU A 451 18.22 -2.65 12.85
C GLU A 451 17.52 -1.95 11.68
N MET A 452 16.29 -1.47 11.87
CA MET A 452 15.55 -0.76 10.82
C MET A 452 16.25 0.54 10.40
N LEU A 453 16.83 1.26 11.36
CA LEU A 453 17.47 2.56 11.11
C LEU A 453 18.89 2.44 10.58
N THR A 454 19.56 1.31 10.78
CA THR A 454 20.97 1.11 10.36
C THR A 454 21.17 0.02 9.32
N PHE A 455 20.17 -0.85 9.11
CA PHE A 455 20.28 -2.11 8.37
C PHE A 455 21.45 -2.99 8.86
N ARG A 456 21.67 -2.98 10.19
CA ARG A 456 22.71 -3.77 10.86
C ARG A 456 22.13 -4.49 12.06
N ARG A 457 22.66 -5.68 12.34
CA ARG A 457 22.42 -6.34 13.63
C ARG A 457 23.01 -5.48 14.76
N LEU A 458 22.33 -5.44 15.90
CA LEU A 458 22.82 -4.70 17.07
C LEU A 458 24.18 -5.23 17.53
N TYR A 459 24.33 -6.55 17.58
CA TYR A 459 25.60 -7.23 17.83
C TYR A 459 25.90 -8.17 16.66
N THR A 460 27.16 -8.22 16.25
CA THR A 460 27.63 -9.16 15.21
C THR A 460 28.50 -10.20 15.90
N THR A 461 27.99 -11.43 16.01
CA THR A 461 28.69 -12.56 16.63
C THR A 461 28.63 -13.79 15.74
N ALA A 462 29.43 -14.81 16.02
CA ALA A 462 29.51 -16.03 15.21
C ALA A 462 28.52 -17.11 15.68
N THR A 463 28.07 -17.06 16.94
CA THR A 463 27.21 -18.09 17.52
C THR A 463 26.05 -17.51 18.34
N SER A 464 24.96 -18.27 18.46
CA SER A 464 23.81 -17.86 19.30
C SER A 464 24.18 -17.64 20.76
N ALA A 465 25.14 -18.40 21.30
CA ALA A 465 25.61 -18.24 22.67
C ALA A 465 26.37 -16.91 22.86
N GLU A 466 27.25 -16.56 21.92
CA GLU A 466 27.93 -15.26 21.91
C GLU A 466 26.93 -14.10 21.78
N GLN A 467 25.86 -14.29 21.00
CA GLN A 467 24.84 -13.29 20.83
C GLN A 467 24.09 -13.01 22.14
N ILE A 468 23.71 -14.07 22.85
CA ILE A 468 23.11 -13.97 24.19
C ILE A 468 24.05 -13.25 25.16
N GLU A 469 25.33 -13.65 25.18
CA GLU A 469 26.35 -13.02 26.03
C GLU A 469 26.51 -11.52 25.72
N ALA A 470 26.51 -11.14 24.44
CA ALA A 470 26.57 -9.75 24.01
C ALA A 470 25.35 -8.94 24.47
N HIS A 471 24.15 -9.53 24.43
CA HIS A 471 22.97 -8.90 25.01
C HIS A 471 23.13 -8.68 26.51
N VAL A 472 23.75 -9.58 27.26
CA VAL A 472 23.94 -9.39 28.71
C VAL A 472 25.04 -8.38 29.04
N HIS A 473 26.20 -8.46 28.38
CA HIS A 473 27.41 -7.79 28.84
C HIS A 473 27.98 -6.73 27.90
N ALA A 474 27.71 -6.78 26.60
CA ALA A 474 28.32 -5.85 25.65
C ALA A 474 27.67 -4.46 25.71
N THR A 475 28.52 -3.44 25.60
CA THR A 475 28.10 -2.04 25.44
C THR A 475 27.22 -1.89 24.21
N THR A 476 26.04 -1.27 24.38
CA THR A 476 25.12 -0.99 23.27
C THR A 476 25.73 -0.01 22.27
N PRO A 477 25.82 -0.36 20.97
CA PRO A 477 26.30 0.56 19.95
C PRO A 477 25.42 1.81 19.83
N ARG A 478 26.06 2.97 19.62
CA ARG A 478 25.35 4.24 19.43
C ARG A 478 24.75 4.32 18.03
N LEU A 479 23.47 4.69 17.94
CA LEU A 479 22.72 4.77 16.69
C LEU A 479 23.36 5.77 15.72
N ARG A 480 23.78 6.94 16.21
CA ARG A 480 24.31 8.04 15.40
C ARG A 480 25.74 7.79 14.90
N THR A 481 26.42 6.76 15.39
CA THR A 481 27.67 6.28 14.77
C THR A 481 27.42 5.77 13.34
N PHE A 482 26.24 5.20 13.07
CA PHE A 482 25.87 4.68 11.76
C PHE A 482 24.91 5.59 11.00
N ARG A 483 24.15 6.43 11.72
CA ARG A 483 23.17 7.37 11.18
C ARG A 483 23.34 8.77 11.79
N PRO A 484 24.42 9.49 11.45
CA PRO A 484 24.73 10.80 12.03
C PRO A 484 23.68 11.86 11.67
N ASP A 485 22.92 11.63 10.60
CA ASP A 485 21.80 12.46 10.13
C ASP A 485 20.58 12.45 11.04
N LEU A 486 20.45 11.48 11.95
CA LEU A 486 19.33 11.40 12.88
C LEU A 486 19.51 12.36 14.07
N ASP A 487 18.38 12.87 14.58
CA ASP A 487 18.33 13.73 15.76
C ASP A 487 18.76 12.96 17.02
N VAL A 488 19.45 13.64 17.94
CA VAL A 488 19.91 13.07 19.23
C VAL A 488 18.75 12.53 20.07
N ARG A 489 17.56 13.12 19.96
CA ARG A 489 16.36 12.65 20.67
C ARG A 489 15.96 11.24 20.23
N LEU A 490 16.11 10.90 18.94
CA LEU A 490 15.80 9.55 18.45
C LEU A 490 16.79 8.51 18.97
N GLU A 491 18.08 8.86 19.05
CA GLU A 491 19.09 8.00 19.66
C GLU A 491 18.80 7.75 21.14
N ALA A 492 18.39 8.78 21.89
CA ALA A 492 18.04 8.64 23.30
C ALA A 492 16.87 7.67 23.51
N VAL A 493 15.83 7.72 22.66
CA VAL A 493 14.69 6.78 22.72
C VAL A 493 15.14 5.34 22.51
N VAL A 494 15.96 5.08 21.47
CA VAL A 494 16.46 3.74 21.17
C VAL A 494 17.40 3.23 22.27
N ALA A 495 18.26 4.10 22.81
CA ALA A 495 19.15 3.76 23.91
C ALA A 495 18.37 3.41 25.20
N HIS A 496 17.35 4.21 25.55
CA HIS A 496 16.49 3.98 26.71
C HIS A 496 15.73 2.64 26.62
N ALA A 497 15.30 2.24 25.42
CA ALA A 497 14.70 0.93 25.19
C ALA A 497 15.71 -0.23 25.29
N LEU A 498 16.99 0.03 25.01
CA LEU A 498 18.08 -0.95 25.02
C LEU A 498 18.84 -1.01 26.36
N GLU A 499 18.35 -0.34 27.40
CA GLU A 499 18.91 -0.44 28.74
C GLU A 499 18.92 -1.88 29.23
N LYS A 500 20.07 -2.29 29.79
CA LYS A 500 20.30 -3.67 30.23
C LYS A 500 19.52 -3.98 31.49
N ASP A 501 19.48 -3.04 32.44
CA ASP A 501 18.63 -3.14 33.62
C ASP A 501 17.17 -2.86 33.21
N PRO A 502 16.25 -3.84 33.33
CA PRO A 502 14.85 -3.64 33.00
C PRO A 502 14.20 -2.52 33.79
N LYS A 503 14.67 -2.17 35.00
CA LYS A 503 14.13 -1.05 35.79
C LYS A 503 14.51 0.32 35.22
N ALA A 504 15.69 0.44 34.63
CA ALA A 504 16.17 1.64 33.96
C ALA A 504 15.63 1.79 32.53
N ARG A 505 15.13 0.70 31.95
CA ARG A 505 14.52 0.67 30.61
C ARG A 505 13.22 1.46 30.53
N THR A 506 12.86 1.89 29.32
CA THR A 506 11.55 2.47 29.02
C THR A 506 10.42 1.60 29.61
N PRO A 507 9.45 2.19 30.33
CA PRO A 507 8.61 1.42 31.24
C PRO A 507 7.56 0.53 30.57
N SER A 508 7.18 0.83 29.33
CA SER A 508 6.17 0.08 28.57
C SER A 508 6.29 0.34 27.08
N CYS A 509 5.63 -0.49 26.25
CA CYS A 509 5.53 -0.24 24.81
C CYS A 509 4.79 1.07 24.50
N ALA A 510 3.79 1.43 25.32
CA ALA A 510 3.09 2.71 25.20
C ALA A 510 4.03 3.91 25.45
N ALA A 511 4.90 3.82 26.46
CA ALA A 511 5.90 4.86 26.75
C ALA A 511 6.93 4.97 25.62
N PHE A 512 7.46 3.83 25.14
CA PHE A 512 8.37 3.80 23.99
C PHE A 512 7.76 4.47 22.76
N ARG A 513 6.50 4.14 22.46
CA ARG A 513 5.75 4.74 21.35
C ARG A 513 5.61 6.25 21.50
N ALA A 514 5.28 6.73 22.70
CA ALA A 514 5.13 8.16 22.98
C ALA A 514 6.47 8.92 22.82
N GLU A 515 7.55 8.38 23.42
CA GLU A 515 8.90 8.94 23.30
C GLU A 515 9.38 8.98 21.83
N LEU A 516 9.13 7.90 21.08
CA LEU A 516 9.47 7.81 19.65
C LEU A 516 8.70 8.84 18.81
N LEU A 517 7.38 8.94 18.97
CA LEU A 517 6.55 9.88 18.21
C LEU A 517 6.92 11.32 18.52
N ALA A 518 7.19 11.66 19.79
CA ALA A 518 7.63 12.99 20.19
C ALA A 518 9.01 13.34 19.60
N ALA A 519 9.98 12.43 19.67
CA ALA A 519 11.31 12.62 19.09
C ALA A 519 11.25 12.79 17.55
N ALA A 520 10.45 11.97 16.88
CA ALA A 520 10.26 12.02 15.43
C ALA A 520 9.53 13.29 15.00
N GLN A 521 8.49 13.71 15.73
CA GLN A 521 7.76 14.95 15.46
C GLN A 521 8.67 16.17 15.59
N ALA A 522 9.51 16.22 16.63
CA ALA A 522 10.47 17.30 16.82
C ALA A 522 11.56 17.38 15.74
N ALA A 523 11.74 16.33 14.94
CA ALA A 523 12.65 16.31 13.80
C ALA A 523 11.97 16.77 12.49
N LEU A 524 10.63 16.89 12.46
CA LEU A 524 9.90 17.39 11.29
C LEU A 524 9.99 18.92 11.21
N PRO A 525 9.96 19.49 9.99
CA PRO A 525 9.83 20.93 9.82
C PRO A 525 8.60 21.46 10.57
N PRO A 526 8.67 22.66 11.18
CA PRO A 526 7.51 23.27 11.79
C PRO A 526 6.47 23.57 10.73
N LEU A 527 5.18 23.51 11.09
CA LEU A 527 4.08 23.78 10.15
C LEU A 527 4.09 25.21 9.61
N SER A 528 4.72 26.15 10.32
CA SER A 528 4.98 27.50 9.80
C SER A 528 5.78 27.51 8.49
N ALA A 529 6.61 26.48 8.25
CA ALA A 529 7.32 26.30 6.99
C ALA A 529 6.39 26.02 5.80
N PHE A 530 5.11 25.70 6.04
CA PHE A 530 4.10 25.51 4.99
C PHE A 530 3.64 26.83 4.34
N GLY A 531 4.05 27.99 4.88
CA GLY A 531 3.79 29.33 4.31
C GLY A 531 2.35 29.83 4.45
N ARG A 532 1.40 28.95 4.76
CA ARG A 532 0.01 29.24 5.13
C ARG A 532 -0.50 28.21 6.14
N PRO A 533 -1.59 28.47 6.88
CA PRO A 533 -2.20 27.43 7.70
C PRO A 533 -2.68 26.25 6.84
N PRO A 534 -2.45 24.99 7.27
CA PRO A 534 -2.92 23.82 6.56
C PRO A 534 -4.45 23.72 6.65
N ARG A 535 -5.08 23.28 5.55
CA ARG A 535 -6.53 23.10 5.46
C ARG A 535 -6.89 21.64 5.72
N LEU A 536 -7.29 21.36 6.97
CA LEU A 536 -7.75 20.04 7.40
C LEU A 536 -9.27 19.95 7.30
N ARG A 537 -9.79 18.85 6.76
CA ARG A 537 -11.23 18.57 6.73
C ARG A 537 -11.55 17.23 7.37
N LEU A 538 -12.69 17.16 8.05
CA LEU A 538 -13.22 15.93 8.62
C LEU A 538 -14.50 15.54 7.88
N VAL A 539 -14.56 14.29 7.43
CA VAL A 539 -15.78 13.68 6.93
C VAL A 539 -16.20 12.62 7.93
N THR A 540 -17.27 12.90 8.66
CA THR A 540 -17.79 12.02 9.70
C THR A 540 -19.30 12.20 9.88
N ASN A 541 -19.97 11.12 10.28
CA ASN A 541 -21.34 11.18 10.79
C ASN A 541 -21.40 11.21 12.33
N ASP A 542 -20.26 11.07 13.02
CA ASP A 542 -20.13 11.15 14.48
C ASP A 542 -19.93 12.61 14.93
N ASP A 543 -20.91 13.16 15.64
CA ASP A 543 -20.89 14.52 16.17
C ASP A 543 -19.76 14.75 17.21
N ASP A 544 -19.42 13.72 17.99
CA ASP A 544 -18.44 13.80 19.07
C ASP A 544 -17.01 13.61 18.57
N LEU A 545 -16.82 12.98 17.40
CA LEU A 545 -15.50 12.78 16.81
C LEU A 545 -14.80 14.10 16.48
N GLU A 546 -15.56 15.11 16.05
CA GLU A 546 -15.00 16.45 15.78
C GLU A 546 -14.37 17.06 17.04
N ALA A 547 -15.08 17.03 18.16
CA ALA A 547 -14.61 17.58 19.42
C ALA A 547 -13.33 16.87 19.90
N ARG A 548 -13.29 15.54 19.80
CA ARG A 548 -12.13 14.71 20.14
C ARG A 548 -10.93 14.99 19.23
N LEU A 549 -11.17 15.14 17.92
CA LEU A 549 -10.12 15.51 16.96
C LEU A 549 -9.54 16.89 17.26
N ARG A 550 -10.38 17.89 17.53
CA ARG A 550 -9.91 19.24 17.89
C ARG A 550 -9.05 19.21 19.15
N ALA A 551 -9.50 18.48 20.18
CA ALA A 551 -8.72 18.31 21.41
C ALA A 551 -7.38 17.61 21.17
N ALA A 552 -7.35 16.56 20.34
CA ALA A 552 -6.14 15.82 20.03
C ALA A 552 -5.14 16.62 19.17
N LEU A 553 -5.59 17.32 18.13
CA LEU A 553 -4.74 18.14 17.26
C LEU A 553 -4.16 19.35 17.99
N GLY A 554 -4.98 20.05 18.80
CA GLY A 554 -4.61 21.30 19.45
C GLY A 554 -4.40 22.48 18.47
N GLU A 555 -4.10 23.65 19.02
CA GLU A 555 -3.91 24.92 18.29
C GLU A 555 -2.84 24.92 17.17
N PRO A 556 -1.66 24.27 17.27
CA PRO A 556 -0.58 24.47 16.28
C PRO A 556 -0.90 23.92 14.88
N LEU A 557 -1.93 23.10 14.73
CA LEU A 557 -2.36 22.51 13.46
C LEU A 557 -3.51 23.28 12.77
N GLY A 558 -3.93 24.41 13.34
CA GLY A 558 -4.97 25.30 12.80
C GLY A 558 -6.40 24.81 13.05
N PRO A 559 -7.42 25.67 12.84
CA PRO A 559 -8.81 25.28 12.99
C PRO A 559 -9.18 24.25 11.92
N LEU A 560 -9.78 23.12 12.35
CA LEU A 560 -10.47 22.21 11.45
C LEU A 560 -11.48 23.02 10.62
N VAL A 561 -11.31 23.01 9.29
CA VAL A 561 -11.89 24.01 8.37
C VAL A 561 -13.37 23.73 8.09
N SER A 562 -13.81 22.47 8.15
CA SER A 562 -15.22 22.10 8.02
C SER A 562 -15.45 20.62 8.31
N ARG A 563 -16.65 20.32 8.83
CA ARG A 563 -17.25 18.99 8.87
C ARG A 563 -18.21 18.85 7.68
N SER A 564 -18.14 17.75 6.96
CA SER A 564 -19.09 17.43 5.88
C SER A 564 -19.77 16.10 6.16
N HIS A 565 -21.09 16.05 6.01
CA HIS A 565 -21.84 14.80 6.03
C HIS A 565 -21.66 14.07 4.69
N ALA A 566 -21.63 12.73 4.72
CA ALA A 566 -21.41 11.92 3.53
C ALA A 566 -22.53 12.02 2.46
N THR A 567 -23.62 12.74 2.75
CA THR A 567 -24.77 12.93 1.86
C THR A 567 -24.75 14.25 1.06
N THR A 568 -23.90 15.22 1.41
CA THR A 568 -23.96 16.60 0.88
C THR A 568 -22.71 17.01 0.08
N LEU A 569 -22.00 16.04 -0.49
CA LEU A 569 -20.60 16.19 -0.90
C LEU A 569 -20.23 16.97 -2.19
N PRO A 570 -21.10 17.41 -3.13
CA PRO A 570 -20.55 18.01 -4.33
C PRO A 570 -20.01 19.45 -4.16
N ASP A 571 -20.62 20.31 -3.35
CA ASP A 571 -20.31 21.76 -3.45
C ASP A 571 -19.26 22.25 -2.42
N ASP A 572 -19.34 21.80 -1.17
CA ASP A 572 -18.45 22.29 -0.10
C ASP A 572 -17.00 21.82 -0.25
N LEU A 573 -16.77 20.59 -0.75
CA LEU A 573 -15.42 20.05 -0.92
C LEU A 573 -14.70 20.62 -2.15
N VAL A 574 -15.46 20.99 -3.20
CA VAL A 574 -14.93 21.62 -4.43
C VAL A 574 -14.51 23.07 -4.18
N GLY A 575 -15.24 23.80 -3.34
CA GLY A 575 -15.00 25.24 -3.10
C GLY A 575 -13.72 25.59 -2.32
N ALA A 576 -13.14 24.65 -1.55
CA ALA A 576 -11.91 24.92 -0.80
C ALA A 576 -10.97 23.72 -0.81
N ALA A 577 -9.94 23.77 -1.67
CA ALA A 577 -8.85 22.80 -1.74
C ALA A 577 -8.33 22.45 -0.33
N ALA A 578 -8.58 21.22 0.13
CA ALA A 578 -8.07 20.68 1.39
C ALA A 578 -6.66 20.12 1.18
N ASP A 579 -5.78 20.31 2.16
CA ASP A 579 -4.44 19.70 2.13
C ASP A 579 -4.50 18.25 2.62
N LEU A 580 -5.37 17.99 3.60
CA LEU A 580 -5.59 16.67 4.19
C LEU A 580 -7.06 16.50 4.58
N VAL A 581 -7.61 15.31 4.31
CA VAL A 581 -8.96 14.90 4.69
C VAL A 581 -8.87 13.71 5.64
N LEU A 582 -9.49 13.87 6.80
CA LEU A 582 -9.73 12.82 7.80
C LEU A 582 -11.07 12.17 7.49
N LEU A 583 -11.04 10.86 7.24
CA LEU A 583 -12.21 10.06 6.85
C LEU A 583 -12.57 9.13 7.98
N ASP A 584 -13.77 9.26 8.52
CA ASP A 584 -14.32 8.25 9.42
C ASP A 584 -14.52 6.92 8.67
N HIS A 585 -14.00 5.82 9.20
CA HIS A 585 -14.18 4.50 8.60
C HIS A 585 -15.64 3.99 8.68
N GLU A 586 -16.48 4.59 9.53
CA GLU A 586 -17.88 4.19 9.73
C GLU A 586 -18.88 4.85 8.80
N LEU A 587 -18.40 5.59 7.82
CA LEU A 587 -19.26 6.02 6.74
C LEU A 587 -19.99 4.78 6.16
N PRO A 588 -21.31 4.89 5.88
CA PRO A 588 -22.09 3.76 5.39
C PRO A 588 -21.37 3.01 4.28
N ALA A 589 -21.44 1.66 4.30
CA ALA A 589 -20.71 0.80 3.38
C ALA A 589 -20.84 1.30 1.93
N GLY A 590 -19.70 1.45 1.24
CA GLY A 590 -19.62 2.02 -0.10
C GLY A 590 -19.37 3.53 -0.16
N ARG A 591 -19.88 4.33 0.79
CA ARG A 591 -19.77 5.80 0.72
C ARG A 591 -18.36 6.35 0.91
N ALA A 592 -17.56 5.78 1.81
CA ALA A 592 -16.16 6.19 1.96
C ALA A 592 -15.38 5.97 0.67
N VAL A 593 -15.65 4.84 0.01
CA VAL A 593 -15.01 4.43 -1.25
C VAL A 593 -15.47 5.31 -2.40
N GLU A 594 -16.77 5.54 -2.53
CA GLU A 594 -17.37 6.46 -3.49
C GLU A 594 -16.82 7.87 -3.35
N LEU A 595 -16.73 8.38 -2.12
CA LEU A 595 -16.18 9.69 -1.83
C LEU A 595 -14.69 9.76 -2.19
N CYS A 596 -13.90 8.75 -1.82
CA CYS A 596 -12.49 8.71 -2.21
C CYS A 596 -12.33 8.66 -3.72
N ALA A 597 -13.08 7.78 -4.39
CA ALA A 597 -13.07 7.66 -5.85
C ALA A 597 -13.45 8.98 -6.51
N TRP A 598 -14.51 9.63 -6.03
CA TRP A 598 -14.94 10.94 -6.51
C TRP A 598 -13.87 12.02 -6.26
N MET A 599 -13.25 12.10 -5.07
CA MET A 599 -12.20 13.08 -4.78
C MET A 599 -10.99 12.90 -5.70
N ARG A 600 -10.55 11.65 -5.92
CA ARG A 600 -9.45 11.33 -6.83
C ARG A 600 -9.81 11.64 -8.28
N ALA A 601 -11.06 11.42 -8.66
CA ALA A 601 -11.58 11.69 -10.00
C ALA A 601 -11.84 13.18 -10.27
N THR A 602 -12.14 13.98 -9.24
CA THR A 602 -12.63 15.37 -9.41
C THR A 602 -11.57 16.42 -9.07
N LEU A 603 -10.79 16.23 -8.01
CA LEU A 603 -9.93 17.28 -7.46
C LEU A 603 -8.59 17.34 -8.20
N ALA A 604 -8.28 18.50 -8.79
CA ALA A 604 -7.03 18.75 -9.53
C ALA A 604 -5.77 18.44 -8.69
N ARG A 605 -5.81 18.74 -7.39
CA ARG A 605 -4.85 18.26 -6.41
C ARG A 605 -5.59 17.44 -5.37
N SER A 606 -5.46 16.13 -5.45
CA SER A 606 -6.13 15.26 -4.49
C SER A 606 -5.51 15.42 -3.09
N PRO A 607 -6.32 15.57 -2.02
CA PRO A 607 -5.82 15.69 -0.66
C PRO A 607 -5.12 14.41 -0.21
N ARG A 608 -4.26 14.54 0.80
CA ARG A 608 -3.83 13.39 1.61
C ARG A 608 -5.06 12.86 2.36
N LEU A 609 -5.26 11.55 2.38
CA LEU A 609 -6.42 10.94 3.02
C LEU A 609 -5.94 10.16 4.26
N VAL A 610 -6.51 10.45 5.42
CA VAL A 610 -6.21 9.72 6.65
C VAL A 610 -7.49 9.06 7.15
N ALA A 611 -7.50 7.74 7.25
CA ALA A 611 -8.64 7.01 7.79
C ALA A 611 -8.62 7.06 9.33
N ILE A 612 -9.78 7.26 9.95
CA ILE A 612 -9.98 7.14 11.40
C ILE A 612 -10.68 5.80 11.65
N VAL A 613 -9.97 4.87 12.27
CA VAL A 613 -10.42 3.49 12.51
C VAL A 613 -10.74 3.31 13.99
N ARG A 614 -11.94 2.81 14.34
CA ARG A 614 -12.27 2.55 15.75
C ARG A 614 -11.43 1.41 16.34
N LYS A 615 -11.04 1.52 17.61
CA LYS A 615 -10.38 0.42 18.35
C LYS A 615 -11.31 -0.79 18.32
N GLY A 616 -10.77 -1.93 17.90
CA GLY A 616 -11.54 -3.16 17.72
C GLY A 616 -12.22 -3.34 16.36
N ALA A 617 -12.22 -2.32 15.49
CA ALA A 617 -12.68 -2.46 14.12
C ALA A 617 -11.61 -3.12 13.23
N HIS A 618 -12.06 -3.86 12.22
CA HIS A 618 -11.24 -4.42 11.15
C HIS A 618 -11.77 -3.90 9.81
N PRO A 619 -11.35 -2.71 9.37
CA PRO A 619 -11.75 -2.21 8.07
C PRO A 619 -11.19 -3.12 6.97
N ASP A 620 -11.81 -3.07 5.80
CA ASP A 620 -11.22 -3.70 4.62
C ASP A 620 -9.96 -2.93 4.22
N TRP A 621 -8.80 -3.42 4.69
CA TRP A 621 -7.51 -2.78 4.45
C TRP A 621 -7.12 -2.75 2.97
N GLN A 622 -7.60 -3.71 2.17
CA GLN A 622 -7.38 -3.72 0.73
C GLN A 622 -8.21 -2.64 0.06
N MET A 623 -9.45 -2.48 0.49
CA MET A 623 -10.30 -1.36 0.05
C MET A 623 -9.64 -0.01 0.38
N LEU A 624 -9.15 0.17 1.61
CA LEU A 624 -8.42 1.37 2.02
C LEU A 624 -7.16 1.62 1.16
N GLN A 625 -6.42 0.57 0.82
CA GLN A 625 -5.27 0.67 -0.08
C GLN A 625 -5.70 1.07 -1.50
N ALA A 626 -6.78 0.49 -2.01
CA ALA A 626 -7.27 0.72 -3.35
C ALA A 626 -7.80 2.13 -3.56
N VAL A 627 -8.36 2.76 -2.52
CA VAL A 627 -8.71 4.19 -2.52
C VAL A 627 -7.53 5.11 -2.21
N ALA A 628 -6.33 4.55 -2.07
CA ALA A 628 -5.09 5.23 -1.80
C ALA A 628 -5.14 6.12 -0.55
N ILE A 629 -5.57 5.57 0.60
CA ILE A 629 -5.34 6.28 1.86
C ILE A 629 -3.84 6.51 2.07
N SER A 630 -3.51 7.66 2.64
CA SER A 630 -2.12 8.07 2.91
C SER A 630 -1.62 7.57 4.26
N ASP A 631 -2.51 7.42 5.24
CA ASP A 631 -2.25 6.79 6.53
C ASP A 631 -3.58 6.50 7.25
N PHE A 632 -3.53 5.93 8.46
CA PHE A 632 -4.67 5.83 9.35
C PHE A 632 -4.30 6.15 10.81
N VAL A 633 -5.30 6.52 11.60
CA VAL A 633 -5.21 6.69 13.05
C VAL A 633 -6.29 5.87 13.73
N VAL A 634 -6.03 5.44 14.96
CA VAL A 634 -6.96 4.63 15.74
C VAL A 634 -7.70 5.51 16.75
N ASP A 635 -9.00 5.29 16.90
CA ASP A 635 -9.88 5.97 17.86
C ASP A 635 -10.17 5.05 19.08
N PRO A 636 -9.96 5.45 20.36
CA PRO A 636 -9.69 6.80 20.87
C PRO A 636 -8.38 7.40 20.36
N LEU A 637 -8.48 8.62 19.85
CA LEU A 637 -7.38 9.33 19.19
C LEU A 637 -6.22 9.59 20.16
N ASP A 638 -5.04 9.05 19.83
CA ASP A 638 -3.79 9.44 20.48
C ASP A 638 -3.28 10.78 19.90
N PRO A 639 -3.18 11.84 20.72
CA PRO A 639 -2.70 13.15 20.28
C PRO A 639 -1.31 13.12 19.63
N LEU A 640 -0.36 12.34 20.14
CA LEU A 640 1.00 12.31 19.59
C LEU A 640 1.01 11.66 18.21
N ALA A 641 0.34 10.52 18.06
CA ALA A 641 0.25 9.84 16.77
C ALA A 641 -0.50 10.66 15.72
N LEU A 642 -1.61 11.30 16.12
CA LEU A 642 -2.38 12.15 15.21
C LEU A 642 -1.56 13.35 14.74
N ARG A 643 -0.93 14.09 15.67
CA ARG A 643 -0.11 15.26 15.34
C ARG A 643 1.09 14.90 14.48
N TYR A 644 1.80 13.83 14.83
CA TYR A 644 2.90 13.31 14.01
C TYR A 644 2.44 12.96 12.60
N THR A 645 1.35 12.20 12.47
CA THR A 645 0.81 11.75 11.17
C THR A 645 0.43 12.94 10.30
N VAL A 646 -0.31 13.91 10.85
CA VAL A 646 -0.74 15.10 10.10
C VAL A 646 0.47 15.96 9.71
N GLN A 647 1.36 16.29 10.65
CA GLN A 647 2.54 17.11 10.35
C GLN A 647 3.46 16.43 9.34
N ARG A 648 3.68 15.12 9.47
CA ARG A 648 4.45 14.33 8.51
C ARG A 648 3.85 14.41 7.11
N LEU A 649 2.55 14.13 6.96
CA LEU A 649 1.89 14.13 5.65
C LEU A 649 1.85 15.52 4.99
N LEU A 650 1.77 16.59 5.78
CA LEU A 650 1.79 17.96 5.28
C LEU A 650 3.19 18.44 4.88
N THR A 651 4.23 17.97 5.58
CA THR A 651 5.63 18.38 5.34
C THR A 651 6.37 17.45 4.39
N ASP A 652 5.83 16.28 4.08
CA ASP A 652 6.39 15.32 3.14
C ASP A 652 6.38 15.89 1.71
N ARG A 653 7.54 16.39 1.28
CA ARG A 653 7.77 17.02 -0.03
C ARG A 653 7.79 16.02 -1.20
N SER A 654 7.71 14.72 -0.94
CA SER A 654 7.84 13.68 -1.98
C SER A 654 6.66 13.58 -2.97
N SER A 655 5.61 14.41 -2.85
CA SER A 655 4.49 14.43 -3.81
C SER A 655 3.97 15.82 -4.17
N VAL A 656 4.71 16.89 -3.88
CA VAL A 656 4.39 18.22 -4.38
C VAL A 656 5.47 18.55 -5.38
N GLY A 657 5.12 18.48 -6.67
CA GLY A 657 6.04 18.68 -7.77
C GLY A 657 6.98 19.86 -7.52
N VAL A 658 8.27 19.54 -7.47
CA VAL A 658 9.37 20.50 -7.61
C VAL A 658 10.47 19.79 -8.42
N SER A 659 10.32 19.84 -9.74
CA SER A 659 11.29 20.45 -10.66
C SER A 659 10.70 20.47 -12.06
#